data_AF-A0A2T5JEX1-F1
#
_entry.id   AF-A0A2T5JEX1-F1
#
_cell.length_a   1.000
_cell.length_b   1.000
_cell.length_c   1.000
_cell.angle_alpha   90.00
_cell.angle_beta   90.00
_cell.angle_gamma   90.00
#
_symmetry.space_group_name_H-M   'P 1'
#
loop_
_entity.id
_entity.type
_entity.pdbx_description
1 polymer ?
#
loop_
_entity_poly.entity_id
_entity_poly.type
_entity_poly.pdbx_seq_one_letter_code
_entity_poly.pdbx_strand_id
1 'polypeptide(L)'
;MEVKDFFKLLKKYISILIIVPAVAIMVTFFLVRNLPDEYVSNSRIATGIVDQTRQLLDQNETNVQDTKIYTEFSNLMEVMKLKKMYDMVSYNLILHDLNSKTPFRKSSKMMASLTVQQWKDAVAIFNYKLKHLEGLSLVNPKENSLNKMLIEMRYDERSLSKAITITREDFSDFIIVSASSENPQLSAYIVNTLCQGFIDYHTKIVQQNELAAVRYLSNLLNERRDTLAVKTGKLQNYKIKNDVLDLEDQSKTVYGQIVEYQNKLIEAQKNMASYTGALDNIDKKFDPKSRKFIEQNVSKINSQLTTSMDQLHALNDRWVMSNFDPKIKTAIDSLQKKVTNQALQSNDAYILDPLQTKSDLLRQRLELEMNYNLTKYSLKSIQQQLDNLNANFKRMVPLDAKVKTYQMEIEIASKEYQDVQNRYNNAVLQSKSETKLMQIEKAEPDVAEPSKKLLLIVLAGVGGEMICLVIFFAMFFLDNSIKDPVRLANRTSLPVLGYLNRIPGSTIDLRRLWDVEHRDRMQQYKDLLRAIRFEVDQELAGEKVVAVTSMRDGEGKTLLASTLAYSYNMINKKVLLIDGNMENPTISHSVQPKVFIEDFFRNDPSNAPAISQAVGVLGNRGEDVTLLEISSEVFLRNKFTELKQIYDIILIDIPSLSAKNKAKEWMLFANKVIVVFEADQDIVEGRKQLVKELQQLNTTGKFAGWVLNKAAYQSKKRG
;
A
#
# COMPACT_ATOMS: atom_id res chain seq x y z
N MET A 1 -21.47 41.23 21.61
CA MET A 1 -21.50 41.21 23.09
C MET A 1 -21.41 39.78 23.65
N GLU A 2 -21.22 38.76 22.82
CA GLU A 2 -21.42 37.34 23.18
C GLU A 2 -20.21 36.67 23.86
N VAL A 3 -18.98 37.00 23.45
CA VAL A 3 -17.77 36.38 24.01
C VAL A 3 -17.58 36.68 25.50
N LYS A 4 -17.93 37.89 25.95
CA LYS A 4 -17.82 38.29 27.37
C LYS A 4 -18.77 37.50 28.27
N ASP A 5 -19.95 37.14 27.76
CA ASP A 5 -20.92 36.37 28.52
C ASP A 5 -20.57 34.89 28.59
N PHE A 6 -19.92 34.35 27.54
CA PHE A 6 -19.30 33.03 27.60
C PHE A 6 -18.20 32.96 28.67
N PHE A 7 -17.32 33.95 28.78
CA PHE A 7 -16.30 33.98 29.85
C PHE A 7 -16.91 34.11 31.25
N LYS A 8 -18.04 34.79 31.42
CA LYS A 8 -18.76 34.81 32.71
C LYS A 8 -19.32 33.42 33.04
N LEU A 9 -19.84 32.70 32.06
CA LEU A 9 -20.30 31.32 32.23
C LEU A 9 -19.14 30.41 32.67
N LEU A 10 -17.98 30.50 31.99
CA LEU A 10 -16.79 29.77 32.38
C LEU A 10 -16.33 30.10 33.81
N LYS A 11 -16.34 31.39 34.18
CA LYS A 11 -15.98 31.82 35.55
C LYS A 11 -16.96 31.27 36.60
N LYS A 12 -18.25 31.17 36.27
CA LYS A 12 -19.27 30.56 37.15
C LYS A 12 -19.00 29.08 37.41
N TYR A 13 -18.50 28.35 36.40
CA TYR A 13 -18.24 26.91 36.47
C TYR A 13 -16.74 26.56 36.52
N ILE A 14 -15.90 27.49 36.98
CA ILE A 14 -14.44 27.33 37.01
C ILE A 14 -14.02 26.10 37.83
N SER A 15 -14.74 25.79 38.90
CA SER A 15 -14.48 24.59 39.71
C SER A 15 -14.65 23.30 38.91
N ILE A 16 -15.65 23.22 38.03
CA ILE A 16 -15.87 22.04 37.18
C ILE A 16 -14.77 21.94 36.11
N LEU A 17 -14.39 23.08 35.53
CA LEU A 17 -13.31 23.17 34.53
C LEU A 17 -11.95 22.69 35.09
N ILE A 18 -11.74 22.80 36.40
CA ILE A 18 -10.53 22.31 37.08
C ILE A 18 -10.69 20.86 37.55
N ILE A 19 -11.83 20.52 38.18
CA ILE A 19 -12.05 19.21 38.79
C ILE A 19 -12.07 18.10 37.73
N VAL A 20 -12.73 18.31 36.59
CA VAL A 20 -12.88 17.25 35.57
C VAL A 20 -11.53 16.84 34.95
N PRO A 21 -10.68 17.77 34.46
CA PRO A 21 -9.33 17.43 34.01
C PRO A 21 -8.47 16.82 35.11
N ALA A 22 -8.56 17.32 36.35
CA ALA A 22 -7.79 16.78 37.48
C ALA A 22 -8.17 15.33 37.80
N VAL A 23 -9.47 14.99 37.76
CA VAL A 23 -9.95 13.61 37.92
C VAL A 23 -9.50 12.75 36.74
N ALA A 24 -9.57 13.24 35.50
CA ALA A 24 -9.10 12.51 34.31
C ALA A 24 -7.60 12.20 34.36
N ILE A 25 -6.79 13.17 34.80
CA ILE A 25 -5.35 13.02 35.07
C ILE A 25 -5.13 11.96 36.17
N MET A 26 -5.85 12.07 37.29
CA MET A 26 -5.71 11.15 38.42
C MET A 26 -6.05 9.71 38.03
N VAL A 27 -7.21 9.50 37.39
CA VAL A 27 -7.64 8.16 36.92
C VAL A 27 -6.62 7.59 35.93
N THR A 28 -6.20 8.38 34.94
CA THR A 28 -5.20 7.94 33.95
C THR A 28 -3.87 7.60 34.61
N PHE A 29 -3.41 8.39 35.58
CA PHE A 29 -2.22 8.08 36.36
C PHE A 29 -2.35 6.72 37.08
N PHE A 30 -3.48 6.45 37.75
CA PHE A 30 -3.71 5.17 38.42
C PHE A 30 -3.80 3.96 37.48
N LEU A 31 -4.30 4.15 36.25
CA LEU A 31 -4.36 3.11 35.23
C LEU A 31 -2.97 2.81 34.62
N VAL A 32 -2.18 3.86 34.41
CA VAL A 32 -0.92 3.80 33.66
C VAL A 32 0.30 3.55 34.55
N ARG A 33 0.23 3.86 35.86
CA ARG A 33 1.36 3.69 36.80
C ARG A 33 1.90 2.26 36.90
N ASN A 34 1.05 1.27 36.68
CA ASN A 34 1.40 -0.16 36.79
C ASN A 34 1.72 -0.80 35.43
N LEU A 35 1.72 -0.02 34.34
CA LEU A 35 2.15 -0.56 33.04
C LEU A 35 3.65 -0.91 33.14
N PRO A 36 4.03 -2.13 32.73
CA PRO A 36 5.43 -2.54 32.72
C PRO A 36 6.23 -1.62 31.80
N ASP A 37 7.50 -1.44 32.13
CA ASP A 37 8.42 -0.76 31.23
C ASP A 37 8.71 -1.68 30.03
N GLU A 38 8.92 -1.09 28.86
CA GLU A 38 9.13 -1.81 27.61
C GLU A 38 10.62 -1.71 27.24
N TYR A 39 11.25 -2.86 27.03
CA TYR A 39 12.66 -3.01 26.67
C TYR A 39 12.74 -3.57 25.26
N VAL A 40 13.51 -2.90 24.39
CA VAL A 40 13.71 -3.32 23.00
C VAL A 40 15.15 -3.78 22.84
N SER A 41 15.35 -4.98 22.31
CA SER A 41 16.67 -5.48 21.93
C SER A 41 16.72 -5.69 20.42
N ASN A 42 17.87 -5.39 19.80
CA ASN A 42 18.08 -5.45 18.36
C ASN A 42 19.23 -6.39 18.00
N SER A 43 19.12 -7.09 16.88
CA SER A 43 20.18 -7.90 16.29
C SER A 43 20.26 -7.65 14.79
N ARG A 44 21.46 -7.84 14.23
CA ARG A 44 21.69 -7.71 12.79
C ARG A 44 22.19 -9.02 12.18
N ILE A 45 21.56 -9.42 11.07
CA ILE A 45 21.99 -10.56 10.25
C ILE A 45 22.52 -10.03 8.92
N ALA A 46 23.78 -10.32 8.62
CA ALA A 46 24.37 -10.12 7.30
C ALA A 46 23.97 -11.26 6.36
N THR A 47 23.62 -10.94 5.11
CA THR A 47 23.02 -11.91 4.17
C THR A 47 23.92 -12.28 2.99
N GLY A 48 24.87 -11.41 2.63
CA GLY A 48 25.74 -11.54 1.47
C GLY A 48 25.01 -11.42 0.13
N ILE A 49 23.78 -10.90 0.09
CA ILE A 49 22.95 -10.77 -1.11
C ILE A 49 23.46 -9.61 -1.98
N VAL A 50 23.74 -8.46 -1.35
CA VAL A 50 24.13 -7.25 -2.07
C VAL A 50 25.50 -7.42 -2.73
N ASP A 51 26.46 -8.08 -2.06
CA ASP A 51 27.81 -8.30 -2.57
C ASP A 51 27.86 -9.29 -3.75
N GLN A 52 27.08 -10.38 -3.71
CA GLN A 52 27.01 -11.35 -4.80
C GLN A 52 26.50 -10.73 -6.09
N THR A 53 25.48 -9.88 -5.97
CA THR A 53 24.86 -9.24 -7.13
C THR A 53 25.80 -8.20 -7.77
N ARG A 54 26.76 -7.65 -7.00
CA ARG A 54 27.82 -6.76 -7.50
C ARG A 54 29.02 -7.49 -8.10
N GLN A 55 29.39 -8.66 -7.57
CA GLN A 55 30.51 -9.46 -8.10
C GLN A 55 30.22 -10.15 -9.44
N LEU A 56 28.95 -10.28 -9.82
CA LEU A 56 28.52 -11.08 -10.95
C LEU A 56 28.43 -10.40 -12.31
N LEU A 57 28.77 -9.10 -12.49
CA LEU A 57 29.25 -8.47 -13.76
C LEU A 57 29.06 -6.94 -13.86
N ASP A 58 29.87 -6.39 -14.77
CA ASP A 58 29.87 -5.06 -15.41
C ASP A 58 28.60 -4.78 -16.24
N GLN A 59 28.07 -3.55 -16.11
CA GLN A 59 27.20 -2.79 -17.03
C GLN A 59 25.71 -3.17 -17.29
N ASN A 60 24.85 -2.16 -17.01
CA ASN A 60 23.61 -1.77 -17.73
C ASN A 60 22.19 -2.27 -17.33
N GLU A 61 21.98 -3.05 -16.27
CA GLU A 61 20.61 -3.45 -15.83
C GLU A 61 20.30 -3.15 -14.35
N THR A 62 20.31 -1.87 -13.94
CA THR A 62 20.06 -1.47 -12.55
C THR A 62 18.64 -1.79 -12.03
N ASN A 63 17.59 -1.66 -12.86
CA ASN A 63 16.19 -1.82 -12.38
C ASN A 63 15.77 -3.28 -12.09
N VAL A 64 16.28 -4.25 -12.86
CA VAL A 64 15.99 -5.68 -12.64
C VAL A 64 16.71 -6.19 -11.38
N GLN A 65 17.84 -5.57 -11.05
CA GLN A 65 18.71 -5.92 -9.92
C GLN A 65 18.06 -5.59 -8.57
N ASP A 66 17.52 -4.38 -8.42
CA ASP A 66 16.87 -3.95 -7.17
C ASP A 66 15.63 -4.79 -6.85
N THR A 67 14.88 -5.18 -7.88
CA THR A 67 13.70 -6.04 -7.74
C THR A 67 14.10 -7.43 -7.26
N LYS A 68 15.18 -8.00 -7.79
CA LYS A 68 15.68 -9.31 -7.37
C LYS A 68 16.21 -9.29 -5.93
N ILE A 69 17.01 -8.27 -5.58
CA ILE A 69 17.52 -8.07 -4.22
C ILE A 69 16.34 -7.94 -3.24
N TYR A 70 15.37 -7.07 -3.54
CA TYR A 70 14.17 -6.92 -2.73
C TYR A 70 13.43 -8.25 -2.54
N THR A 71 13.26 -9.02 -3.62
CA THR A 71 12.59 -10.33 -3.58
C THR A 71 13.34 -11.32 -2.67
N GLU A 72 14.67 -11.38 -2.75
CA GLU A 72 15.48 -12.26 -1.90
C GLU A 72 15.38 -11.89 -0.42
N PHE A 73 15.49 -10.59 -0.08
CA PHE A 73 15.29 -10.11 1.29
C PHE A 73 13.87 -10.40 1.79
N SER A 74 12.85 -10.12 0.97
CA SER A 74 11.45 -10.39 1.32
C SER A 74 11.23 -11.87 1.62
N ASN A 75 11.81 -12.76 0.80
CA ASN A 75 11.71 -14.21 1.03
C ASN A 75 12.37 -14.62 2.35
N LEU A 76 13.58 -14.13 2.65
CA LEU A 76 14.24 -14.43 3.93
C LEU A 76 13.40 -13.94 5.13
N MET A 77 12.92 -12.69 5.07
CA MET A 77 12.10 -12.12 6.15
C MET A 77 10.79 -12.89 6.35
N GLU A 78 10.12 -13.32 5.28
CA GLU A 78 8.90 -14.13 5.38
C GLU A 78 9.18 -15.53 5.93
N VAL A 79 10.33 -16.13 5.60
CA VAL A 79 10.77 -17.39 6.22
C VAL A 79 10.97 -17.23 7.73
N MET A 80 11.56 -16.11 8.17
CA MET A 80 11.72 -15.81 9.60
C MET A 80 10.37 -15.65 10.33
N LYS A 81 9.33 -15.19 9.63
CA LYS A 81 7.97 -15.02 10.17
C LYS A 81 7.11 -16.29 10.09
N LEU A 82 7.64 -17.42 9.61
CA LEU A 82 6.87 -18.66 9.57
C LEU A 82 6.46 -19.08 10.99
N LYS A 83 5.23 -19.58 11.15
CA LYS A 83 4.71 -20.09 12.44
C LYS A 83 5.70 -21.01 13.17
N LYS A 84 6.38 -21.91 12.44
CA LYS A 84 7.37 -22.84 13.02
C LYS A 84 8.57 -22.13 13.68
N MET A 85 8.95 -20.95 13.21
CA MET A 85 10.02 -20.14 13.81
C MET A 85 9.54 -19.52 15.12
N TYR A 86 8.30 -19.00 15.16
CA TYR A 86 7.70 -18.54 16.41
C TYR A 86 7.45 -19.69 17.40
N ASP A 87 6.98 -20.85 16.93
CA ASP A 87 6.83 -22.05 17.77
C ASP A 87 8.18 -22.48 18.38
N MET A 88 9.26 -22.45 17.58
CA MET A 88 10.61 -22.75 18.06
C MET A 88 11.07 -21.75 19.14
N VAL A 89 10.86 -20.45 18.93
CA VAL A 89 11.15 -19.43 19.96
C VAL A 89 10.29 -19.65 21.21
N SER A 90 9.00 -19.91 21.02
CA SER A 90 8.03 -20.20 22.07
C SER A 90 8.47 -21.37 22.96
N TYR A 91 8.91 -22.48 22.35
CA TYR A 91 9.34 -23.66 23.09
C TYR A 91 10.65 -23.43 23.82
N ASN A 92 11.60 -22.69 23.24
CA ASN A 92 12.82 -22.31 23.95
C ASN A 92 12.53 -21.41 25.16
N LEU A 93 11.60 -20.45 25.03
CA LEU A 93 11.19 -19.57 26.13
C LEU A 93 10.52 -20.34 27.28
N ILE A 94 9.55 -21.19 26.97
CA ILE A 94 8.85 -21.94 28.01
C ILE A 94 9.77 -22.98 28.66
N LEU A 95 10.67 -23.62 27.89
CA LEU A 95 11.66 -24.54 28.43
C LEU A 95 12.67 -23.81 29.32
N HIS A 96 13.07 -22.59 28.97
CA HIS A 96 13.87 -21.75 29.86
C HIS A 96 13.13 -21.49 31.17
N ASP A 97 11.90 -20.96 31.12
CA ASP A 97 11.14 -20.59 32.31
C ASP A 97 10.74 -21.79 33.19
N LEU A 98 10.57 -22.97 32.59
CA LEU A 98 10.30 -24.21 33.32
C LEU A 98 11.52 -24.76 34.08
N ASN A 99 12.74 -24.47 33.62
CA ASN A 99 13.99 -25.03 34.15
C ASN A 99 14.87 -24.01 34.89
N SER A 100 14.66 -22.71 34.67
CA SER A 100 15.49 -21.65 35.22
C SER A 100 15.06 -21.25 36.63
N LYS A 101 16.05 -20.92 37.47
CA LYS A 101 15.81 -20.31 38.80
C LYS A 101 15.33 -18.86 38.69
N THR A 102 15.58 -18.22 37.54
CA THR A 102 15.20 -16.84 37.23
C THR A 102 14.40 -16.84 35.93
N PRO A 103 13.11 -17.22 35.97
CA PRO A 103 12.27 -17.20 34.77
C PRO A 103 12.04 -15.77 34.29
N PHE A 104 11.88 -15.58 32.98
CA PHE A 104 11.64 -14.27 32.40
C PHE A 104 10.31 -13.68 32.86
N ARG A 105 9.27 -14.53 32.94
CA ARG A 105 7.93 -14.19 33.40
C ARG A 105 7.56 -14.95 34.66
N LYS A 106 6.68 -14.35 35.47
CA LYS A 106 6.12 -15.05 36.64
C LYS A 106 5.30 -16.25 36.19
N SER A 107 5.45 -17.37 36.90
CA SER A 107 4.75 -18.62 36.61
C SER A 107 3.23 -18.39 36.52
N SER A 108 2.61 -18.86 35.44
CA SER A 108 1.15 -18.79 35.28
C SER A 108 0.44 -19.70 36.28
N LYS A 109 -0.86 -19.49 36.49
CA LYS A 109 -1.67 -20.37 37.34
C LYS A 109 -1.63 -21.82 36.85
N MET A 110 -1.70 -22.03 35.53
CA MET A 110 -1.57 -23.37 34.95
C MET A 110 -0.19 -23.97 35.25
N MET A 111 0.89 -23.21 35.04
CA MET A 111 2.26 -23.70 35.27
C MET A 111 2.49 -24.06 36.75
N ALA A 112 2.03 -23.22 37.69
CA ALA A 112 2.17 -23.45 39.12
C ALA A 112 1.34 -24.65 39.63
N SER A 113 0.30 -25.05 38.91
CA SER A 113 -0.58 -26.18 39.26
C SER A 113 -0.12 -27.54 38.72
N LEU A 114 0.98 -27.59 37.96
CA LEU A 114 1.48 -28.82 37.36
C LEU A 114 2.02 -29.79 38.42
N THR A 115 1.59 -31.04 38.36
CA THR A 115 2.25 -32.13 39.10
C THR A 115 3.64 -32.41 38.51
N VAL A 116 4.52 -33.04 39.30
CA VAL A 116 5.88 -33.43 38.84
C VAL A 116 5.83 -34.25 37.54
N GLN A 117 4.84 -35.13 37.38
CA GLN A 117 4.70 -35.93 36.17
C GLN A 117 4.24 -35.09 34.98
N GLN A 118 3.25 -34.21 35.16
CA GLN A 118 2.78 -33.32 34.09
C GLN A 118 3.87 -32.35 33.64
N TRP A 119 4.71 -31.88 34.56
CA TRP A 119 5.89 -31.06 34.24
C TRP A 119 6.88 -31.82 33.36
N LYS A 120 7.23 -33.06 33.73
CA LYS A 120 8.13 -33.92 32.93
C LYS A 120 7.55 -34.19 31.53
N ASP A 121 6.25 -34.50 31.46
CA ASP A 121 5.56 -34.73 30.19
C ASP A 121 5.56 -33.47 29.30
N ALA A 122 5.30 -32.29 29.88
CA ALA A 122 5.33 -31.02 29.16
C ALA A 122 6.72 -30.72 28.58
N VAL A 123 7.77 -30.85 29.40
CA VAL A 123 9.17 -30.67 28.96
C VAL A 123 9.54 -31.66 27.86
N ALA A 124 9.11 -32.92 27.96
CA ALA A 124 9.35 -33.92 26.93
C ALA A 124 8.66 -33.57 25.60
N ILE A 125 7.39 -33.13 25.65
CA ILE A 125 6.65 -32.71 24.45
C ILE A 125 7.29 -31.49 23.80
N PHE A 126 7.63 -30.45 24.57
CA PHE A 126 8.28 -29.25 24.02
C PHE A 126 9.62 -29.57 23.38
N ASN A 127 10.47 -30.39 24.02
CA ASN A 127 11.74 -30.82 23.44
C ASN A 127 11.54 -31.64 22.15
N TYR A 128 10.56 -32.54 22.12
CA TYR A 128 10.23 -33.30 20.92
C TYR A 128 9.81 -32.36 19.78
N LYS A 129 8.87 -31.45 20.04
CA LYS A 129 8.34 -30.50 19.06
C LYS A 129 9.41 -29.53 18.56
N LEU A 130 10.26 -29.03 19.46
CA LEU A 130 11.39 -28.17 19.12
C LEU A 130 12.40 -28.89 18.20
N LYS A 131 12.78 -30.12 18.54
CA LYS A 131 13.73 -30.91 17.75
C LYS A 131 13.25 -31.19 16.32
N HIS A 132 11.92 -31.33 16.13
CA HIS A 132 11.31 -31.61 14.83
C HIS A 132 10.74 -30.38 14.13
N LEU A 133 10.83 -29.18 14.75
CA LEU A 133 10.23 -27.93 14.27
C LEU A 133 8.72 -28.08 13.94
N GLU A 134 7.99 -28.78 14.82
CA GLU A 134 6.56 -29.04 14.70
C GLU A 134 5.74 -28.17 15.65
N GLY A 135 4.57 -27.71 15.22
CA GLY A 135 3.61 -27.06 16.09
C GLY A 135 2.89 -28.04 17.04
N LEU A 136 2.38 -27.52 18.16
CA LEU A 136 1.44 -28.23 19.02
C LEU A 136 0.11 -28.45 18.32
N SER A 137 -0.42 -29.68 18.42
CA SER A 137 -1.74 -30.04 17.92
C SER A 137 -2.85 -29.51 18.83
N LEU A 138 -3.76 -28.71 18.27
CA LEU A 138 -4.92 -28.19 19.01
C LEU A 138 -6.02 -29.25 19.19
N VAL A 139 -5.96 -30.35 18.44
CA VAL A 139 -6.92 -31.47 18.52
C VAL A 139 -6.53 -32.43 19.66
N ASN A 140 -5.23 -32.60 19.91
CA ASN A 140 -4.75 -33.39 21.04
C ASN A 140 -4.98 -32.63 22.35
N PRO A 141 -5.78 -33.14 23.31
CA PRO A 141 -6.10 -32.42 24.54
C PRO A 141 -4.86 -32.04 25.37
N LYS A 142 -3.82 -32.89 25.39
CA LYS A 142 -2.58 -32.61 26.14
C LYS A 142 -1.81 -31.45 25.52
N GLU A 143 -1.60 -31.49 24.21
CA GLU A 143 -0.88 -30.44 23.47
C GLU A 143 -1.66 -29.12 23.45
N ASN A 144 -2.99 -29.18 23.35
CA ASN A 144 -3.83 -27.99 23.43
C ASN A 144 -3.76 -27.33 24.83
N SER A 145 -3.65 -28.13 25.89
CA SER A 145 -3.40 -27.61 27.25
C SER A 145 -2.06 -26.86 27.33
N LEU A 146 -1.01 -27.43 26.73
CA LEU A 146 0.30 -26.75 26.63
C LEU A 146 0.21 -25.46 25.80
N ASN A 147 -0.57 -25.46 24.71
CA ASN A 147 -0.78 -24.25 23.92
C ASN A 147 -1.50 -23.16 24.72
N LYS A 148 -2.50 -23.51 25.54
CA LYS A 148 -3.15 -22.57 26.47
C LYS A 148 -2.16 -22.00 27.49
N MET A 149 -1.25 -22.83 27.99
CA MET A 149 -0.17 -22.39 28.89
C MET A 149 0.78 -21.39 28.19
N LEU A 150 1.12 -21.60 26.92
CA LEU A 150 1.90 -20.63 26.14
C LEU A 150 1.16 -19.29 26.00
N ILE A 151 -0.16 -19.32 25.77
CA ILE A 151 -1.00 -18.12 25.69
C ILE A 151 -1.02 -17.37 27.02
N GLU A 152 -1.19 -18.06 28.15
CA GLU A 152 -1.14 -17.43 29.48
C GLU A 152 0.21 -16.77 29.76
N MET A 153 1.29 -17.41 29.33
CA MET A 153 2.66 -16.90 29.45
C MET A 153 3.00 -15.87 28.36
N ARG A 154 2.09 -15.58 27.41
CA ARG A 154 2.31 -14.73 26.22
C ARG A 154 3.54 -15.15 25.39
N TYR A 155 3.83 -16.45 25.37
CA TYR A 155 4.85 -17.06 24.51
C TYR A 155 4.24 -17.69 23.26
N ASP A 156 2.93 -17.64 23.09
CA ASP A 156 2.28 -18.10 21.87
C ASP A 156 2.67 -17.25 20.65
N GLU A 157 2.48 -17.82 19.46
CA GLU A 157 2.81 -17.20 18.18
C GLU A 157 2.20 -15.80 17.98
N ARG A 158 0.97 -15.55 18.44
CA ARG A 158 0.33 -14.23 18.27
C ARG A 158 0.96 -13.18 19.17
N SER A 159 1.39 -13.58 20.36
CA SER A 159 2.11 -12.68 21.27
C SER A 159 3.50 -12.38 20.75
N LEU A 160 4.22 -13.41 20.28
CA LEU A 160 5.57 -13.27 19.73
C LEU A 160 5.60 -12.46 18.42
N SER A 161 4.68 -12.71 17.49
CA SER A 161 4.61 -11.97 16.22
C SER A 161 4.30 -10.48 16.41
N LYS A 162 3.64 -10.09 17.51
CA LYS A 162 3.44 -8.67 17.86
C LYS A 162 4.66 -8.05 18.53
N ALA A 163 5.42 -8.84 19.28
CA ALA A 163 6.60 -8.39 19.99
C ALA A 163 7.82 -8.29 19.05
N ILE A 164 7.88 -9.11 18.00
CA ILE A 164 9.03 -9.21 17.09
C ILE A 164 8.78 -8.39 15.83
N THR A 165 9.75 -7.56 15.47
CA THR A 165 9.79 -6.79 14.22
C THR A 165 11.00 -7.24 13.40
N ILE A 166 10.78 -7.50 12.11
CA ILE A 166 11.82 -7.93 11.17
C ILE A 166 11.79 -6.99 9.98
N THR A 167 12.88 -6.28 9.75
CA THR A 167 13.00 -5.27 8.70
C THR A 167 14.35 -5.35 8.03
N ARG A 168 14.45 -4.83 6.82
CA ARG A 168 15.72 -4.58 6.15
C ARG A 168 16.17 -3.15 6.46
N GLU A 169 17.45 -2.98 6.80
CA GLU A 169 18.03 -1.65 7.00
C GLU A 169 18.29 -1.00 5.63
N ASP A 170 17.31 -0.25 5.11
CA ASP A 170 17.35 0.47 3.83
C ASP A 170 17.93 -0.35 2.65
N PHE A 171 18.97 0.17 1.99
CA PHE A 171 19.69 -0.48 0.88
C PHE A 171 20.88 -1.34 1.36
N SER A 172 20.98 -1.60 2.67
CA SER A 172 22.07 -2.41 3.21
C SER A 172 21.90 -3.90 2.92
N ASP A 173 22.91 -4.66 3.31
CA ASP A 173 22.94 -6.12 3.29
C ASP A 173 22.37 -6.75 4.59
N PHE A 174 21.81 -5.94 5.48
CA PHE A 174 21.43 -6.34 6.83
C PHE A 174 19.92 -6.47 7.03
N ILE A 175 19.53 -7.56 7.69
CA ILE A 175 18.20 -7.73 8.30
C ILE A 175 18.33 -7.38 9.77
N ILE A 176 17.51 -6.42 10.21
CA ILE A 176 17.33 -6.07 11.63
C ILE A 176 16.18 -6.88 12.19
N VAL A 177 16.46 -7.59 13.28
CA VAL A 177 15.48 -8.27 14.10
C VAL A 177 15.42 -7.58 15.45
N SER A 178 14.24 -7.13 15.82
CA SER A 178 13.97 -6.43 17.07
C SER A 178 12.88 -7.16 17.84
N ALA A 179 12.97 -7.22 19.17
CA ALA A 179 11.86 -7.66 20.01
C ALA A 179 11.65 -6.73 21.21
N SER A 180 10.39 -6.44 21.52
CA SER A 180 10.00 -5.70 22.73
C SER A 180 9.43 -6.61 23.82
N SER A 181 9.79 -6.36 25.08
CA SER A 181 9.25 -7.10 26.22
C SER A 181 9.35 -6.34 27.54
N GLU A 182 8.72 -6.88 28.59
CA GLU A 182 8.78 -6.32 29.95
C GLU A 182 10.08 -6.61 30.71
N ASN A 183 10.99 -7.41 30.14
CA ASN A 183 12.23 -7.83 30.77
C ASN A 183 13.38 -7.72 29.75
N PRO A 184 14.46 -6.96 30.05
CA PRO A 184 15.52 -6.71 29.07
C PRO A 184 16.26 -8.00 28.65
N GLN A 185 16.29 -9.03 29.51
CA GLN A 185 16.88 -10.33 29.14
C GLN A 185 15.95 -11.12 28.23
N LEU A 186 14.63 -10.98 28.39
CA LEU A 186 13.65 -11.64 27.55
C LEU A 186 13.67 -11.11 26.12
N SER A 187 13.73 -9.78 25.92
CA SER A 187 13.83 -9.17 24.60
C SER A 187 15.07 -9.67 23.85
N ALA A 188 16.23 -9.66 24.51
CA ALA A 188 17.49 -10.16 23.94
C ALA A 188 17.41 -11.65 23.62
N TYR A 189 16.84 -12.46 24.51
CA TYR A 189 16.71 -13.90 24.32
C TYR A 189 15.79 -14.25 23.14
N ILE A 190 14.65 -13.56 23.00
CA ILE A 190 13.72 -13.74 21.88
C ILE A 190 14.44 -13.53 20.55
N VAL A 191 15.12 -12.40 20.41
CA VAL A 191 15.81 -12.03 19.17
C VAL A 191 16.91 -13.04 18.85
N ASN A 192 17.81 -13.32 19.79
CA ASN A 192 18.92 -14.25 19.57
C ASN A 192 18.43 -15.66 19.25
N THR A 193 17.36 -16.13 19.90
CA THR A 193 16.76 -17.44 19.63
C THR A 193 16.18 -17.51 18.23
N LEU A 194 15.48 -16.46 17.79
CA LEU A 194 14.93 -16.39 16.43
C LEU A 194 16.06 -16.34 15.38
N CYS A 195 17.04 -15.47 15.57
CA CYS A 195 18.17 -15.32 14.64
C CYS A 195 18.93 -16.63 14.48
N GLN A 196 19.35 -17.25 15.59
CA GLN A 196 20.11 -18.50 15.54
C GLN A 196 19.29 -19.63 14.91
N GLY A 197 18.05 -19.83 15.36
CA GLY A 197 17.22 -20.90 14.83
C GLY A 197 16.81 -20.71 13.37
N PHE A 198 16.65 -19.46 12.91
CA PHE A 198 16.49 -19.15 11.50
C PHE A 198 17.75 -19.47 10.69
N ILE A 199 18.93 -19.05 11.16
CA ILE A 199 20.21 -19.35 10.50
C ILE A 199 20.40 -20.86 10.40
N ASP A 200 20.16 -21.60 11.47
CA ASP A 200 20.26 -23.07 11.49
C ASP A 200 19.26 -23.73 10.54
N TYR A 201 18.00 -23.27 10.54
CA TYR A 201 16.96 -23.77 9.66
C TYR A 201 17.29 -23.51 8.18
N HIS A 202 17.66 -22.29 7.85
CA HIS A 202 17.99 -21.88 6.48
C HIS A 202 19.23 -22.62 5.98
N THR A 203 20.28 -22.70 6.81
CA THR A 203 21.51 -23.46 6.53
C THR A 203 21.19 -24.92 6.19
N LYS A 204 20.37 -25.56 7.01
CA LYS A 204 19.97 -26.96 6.78
C LYS A 204 19.21 -27.15 5.46
N ILE A 205 18.29 -26.25 5.13
CA ILE A 205 17.51 -26.32 3.88
C ILE A 205 18.41 -26.08 2.66
N VAL A 206 19.29 -25.08 2.71
CA VAL A 206 20.23 -24.79 1.62
C VAL A 206 21.17 -25.97 1.38
N GLN A 207 21.78 -26.51 2.43
CA GLN A 207 22.64 -27.69 2.33
C GLN A 207 21.91 -28.91 1.75
N GLN A 208 20.64 -29.15 2.16
CA GLN A 208 19.83 -30.24 1.60
C GLN A 208 19.57 -30.05 0.11
N ASN A 209 19.25 -28.84 -0.32
CA ASN A 209 19.01 -28.52 -1.73
C ASN A 209 20.29 -28.63 -2.56
N GLU A 210 21.43 -28.15 -2.05
CA GLU A 210 22.73 -28.26 -2.71
C GLU A 210 23.17 -29.72 -2.87
N LEU A 211 23.02 -30.54 -1.82
CA LEU A 211 23.30 -31.98 -1.90
C LEU A 211 22.37 -32.71 -2.88
N ALA A 212 21.09 -32.30 -2.96
CA ALA A 212 20.15 -32.85 -3.94
C ALA A 212 20.57 -32.47 -5.38
N ALA A 213 20.98 -31.23 -5.62
CA ALA A 213 21.50 -30.78 -6.91
C ALA A 213 22.78 -31.53 -7.32
N VAL A 214 23.73 -31.70 -6.40
CA VAL A 214 24.94 -32.50 -6.62
C VAL A 214 24.60 -33.95 -6.98
N ARG A 215 23.64 -34.58 -6.26
CA ARG A 215 23.20 -35.94 -6.56
C ARG A 215 22.55 -36.05 -7.94
N TYR A 216 21.68 -35.10 -8.29
CA TYR A 216 21.05 -35.04 -9.60
C TYR A 216 22.09 -34.91 -10.72
N LEU A 217 23.02 -33.95 -10.59
CA LEU A 217 24.08 -33.72 -11.56
C LEU A 217 25.05 -34.89 -11.65
N SER A 218 25.35 -35.58 -10.54
CA SER A 218 26.16 -36.79 -10.53
C SER A 218 25.51 -37.92 -11.34
N ASN A 219 24.20 -38.12 -11.17
CA ASN A 219 23.46 -39.14 -11.91
C ASN A 219 23.41 -38.79 -13.40
N LEU A 220 23.11 -37.54 -13.73
CA LEU A 220 23.10 -37.05 -15.11
C LEU A 220 24.49 -37.15 -15.75
N LEU A 221 25.57 -36.87 -15.00
CA LEU A 221 26.94 -36.99 -15.48
C LEU A 221 27.28 -38.44 -15.85
N ASN A 222 26.88 -39.40 -15.02
CA ASN A 222 27.06 -40.83 -15.32
C ASN A 222 26.27 -41.26 -16.56
N GLU A 223 25.02 -40.81 -16.69
CA GLU A 223 24.18 -41.08 -17.88
C GLU A 223 24.82 -40.53 -19.17
N ARG A 224 25.35 -39.31 -19.13
CA ARG A 224 26.04 -38.71 -20.29
C ARG A 224 27.36 -39.40 -20.60
N ARG A 225 28.12 -39.82 -19.58
CA ARG A 225 29.33 -40.61 -19.74
C ARG A 225 29.03 -41.94 -20.43
N ASP A 226 28.00 -42.65 -19.99
CA ASP A 226 27.63 -43.95 -20.54
C ASP A 226 27.10 -43.80 -21.98
N THR A 227 26.35 -42.74 -22.26
CA THR A 227 25.93 -42.37 -23.62
C THR A 227 27.12 -42.12 -24.55
N LEU A 228 28.12 -41.36 -24.09
CA LEU A 228 29.36 -41.12 -24.82
C LEU A 228 30.14 -42.43 -25.07
N ALA A 229 30.22 -43.31 -24.07
CA ALA A 229 30.86 -44.62 -24.20
C ALA A 229 30.14 -45.50 -25.24
N VAL A 230 28.80 -45.54 -25.22
CA VAL A 230 28.00 -46.28 -26.21
C VAL A 230 28.24 -45.74 -27.63
N LYS A 231 28.25 -44.43 -27.82
CA LYS A 231 28.52 -43.81 -29.14
C LYS A 231 29.94 -44.07 -29.63
N THR A 232 30.92 -43.97 -28.74
CA THR A 232 32.33 -44.28 -29.03
C THR A 232 32.50 -45.76 -29.40
N GLY A 233 31.86 -46.66 -28.65
CA GLY A 233 31.83 -48.10 -28.95
C GLY A 233 31.16 -48.43 -30.28
N LYS A 234 30.10 -47.71 -30.68
CA LYS A 234 29.48 -47.85 -32.01
C LYS A 234 30.46 -47.52 -33.13
N LEU A 235 31.21 -46.41 -33.02
CA LEU A 235 32.24 -46.05 -34.00
C LEU A 235 33.35 -47.10 -34.03
N GLN A 236 33.85 -47.52 -32.86
CA GLN A 236 34.90 -48.53 -32.76
C GLN A 236 34.47 -49.86 -33.41
N ASN A 237 33.29 -50.36 -33.06
CA ASN A 237 32.75 -51.60 -33.64
C ASN A 237 32.51 -51.48 -35.15
N TYR A 238 32.07 -50.31 -35.62
CA TYR A 238 31.92 -50.04 -37.05
C TYR A 238 33.26 -50.07 -37.78
N LYS A 239 34.30 -49.46 -37.20
CA LYS A 239 35.67 -49.48 -37.74
C LYS A 239 36.23 -50.91 -37.77
N ILE A 240 36.08 -51.68 -36.69
CA ILE A 240 36.54 -53.08 -36.61
C ILE A 240 35.79 -53.95 -37.63
N LYS A 241 34.46 -53.86 -37.70
CA LYS A 241 33.65 -54.71 -38.58
C LYS A 241 33.93 -54.47 -40.07
N ASN A 242 34.36 -53.28 -40.44
CA ASN A 242 34.61 -52.91 -41.84
C ASN A 242 36.12 -52.76 -42.15
N ASP A 243 37.01 -53.16 -41.23
CA ASP A 243 38.46 -53.06 -41.36
C ASP A 243 38.96 -51.64 -41.73
N VAL A 244 38.36 -50.63 -41.11
CA VAL A 244 38.62 -49.21 -41.40
C VAL A 244 39.42 -48.58 -40.27
N LEU A 245 40.70 -48.29 -40.50
CA LEU A 245 41.55 -47.57 -39.55
C LEU A 245 41.46 -46.05 -39.77
N ASP A 246 41.89 -45.62 -40.96
CA ASP A 246 41.93 -44.23 -41.42
C ASP A 246 41.38 -44.11 -42.84
N LEU A 247 40.06 -44.06 -42.95
CA LEU A 247 39.39 -44.01 -44.24
C LEU A 247 39.59 -42.67 -44.95
N GLU A 248 39.80 -41.60 -44.18
CA GLU A 248 39.91 -40.25 -44.74
C GLU A 248 41.21 -40.14 -45.53
N ASP A 249 42.33 -40.54 -44.94
CA ASP A 249 43.63 -40.51 -45.61
C ASP A 249 43.72 -41.54 -46.74
N GLN A 250 43.12 -42.73 -46.56
CA GLN A 250 43.01 -43.71 -47.64
C GLN A 250 42.19 -43.16 -48.82
N SER A 251 41.05 -42.51 -48.56
CA SER A 251 40.18 -41.96 -49.61
C SER A 251 40.87 -40.83 -50.37
N LYS A 252 41.59 -39.94 -49.65
CA LYS A 252 42.41 -38.88 -50.26
C LYS A 252 43.49 -39.47 -51.17
N THR A 253 44.16 -40.52 -50.72
CA THR A 253 45.22 -41.20 -51.49
C THR A 253 44.68 -41.82 -52.77
N VAL A 254 43.60 -42.60 -52.68
CA VAL A 254 42.95 -43.24 -53.85
C VAL A 254 42.43 -42.18 -54.82
N TYR A 255 41.82 -41.10 -54.32
CA TYR A 255 41.36 -40.00 -55.15
C TYR A 255 42.51 -39.30 -55.88
N GLY A 256 43.64 -39.06 -55.20
CA GLY A 256 44.85 -38.53 -55.82
C GLY A 256 45.37 -39.41 -56.96
N GLN A 257 45.37 -40.73 -56.77
CA GLN A 257 45.71 -41.69 -57.83
C GLN A 257 44.73 -41.64 -59.00
N ILE A 258 43.41 -41.56 -58.75
CA ILE A 258 42.41 -41.42 -59.83
C ILE A 258 42.74 -40.20 -60.71
N VAL A 259 43.05 -39.06 -60.10
CA VAL A 259 43.45 -37.84 -60.83
C VAL A 259 44.73 -38.06 -61.64
N GLU A 260 45.75 -38.71 -61.07
CA GLU A 260 47.01 -39.01 -61.76
C GLU A 260 46.78 -39.91 -63.00
N TYR A 261 46.03 -41.00 -62.86
CA TYR A 261 45.72 -41.89 -63.97
C TYR A 261 44.80 -41.24 -65.02
N GLN A 262 43.88 -40.35 -64.62
CA GLN A 262 43.07 -39.57 -65.56
C GLN A 262 43.94 -38.66 -66.42
N ASN A 263 44.93 -37.98 -65.82
CA ASN A 263 45.89 -37.16 -66.56
C ASN A 263 46.70 -38.01 -67.56
N LYS A 264 47.13 -39.21 -67.14
CA LYS A 264 47.85 -40.16 -68.01
C LYS A 264 46.99 -40.73 -69.12
N LEU A 265 45.70 -40.94 -68.89
CA LEU A 265 44.74 -41.34 -69.91
C LEU A 265 44.62 -40.26 -71.00
N ILE A 266 44.46 -39.00 -70.59
CA ILE A 266 44.37 -37.86 -71.51
C ILE A 266 45.67 -37.72 -72.33
N GLU A 267 46.82 -37.83 -71.68
CA GLU A 267 48.13 -37.80 -72.33
C GLU A 267 48.27 -38.93 -73.36
N ALA A 268 47.90 -40.15 -73.00
CA ALA A 268 47.93 -41.30 -73.89
C ALA A 268 46.94 -41.17 -75.06
N GLN A 269 45.74 -40.64 -74.84
CA GLN A 269 44.75 -40.38 -75.91
C GLN A 269 45.28 -39.36 -76.92
N LYS A 270 45.91 -38.27 -76.42
CA LYS A 270 46.58 -37.27 -77.25
C LYS A 270 47.71 -37.88 -78.07
N ASN A 271 48.57 -38.69 -77.43
CA ASN A 271 49.68 -39.37 -78.10
C ASN A 271 49.17 -40.35 -79.16
N MET A 272 48.12 -41.11 -78.88
CA MET A 272 47.50 -42.03 -79.84
C MET A 272 46.99 -41.29 -81.07
N ALA A 273 46.23 -40.20 -80.87
CA ALA A 273 45.74 -39.37 -81.98
C ALA A 273 46.90 -38.78 -82.81
N SER A 274 47.96 -38.31 -82.13
CA SER A 274 49.18 -37.82 -82.79
C SER A 274 49.87 -38.89 -83.63
N TYR A 275 50.04 -40.11 -83.08
CA TYR A 275 50.67 -41.21 -83.80
C TYR A 275 49.83 -41.71 -84.97
N THR A 276 48.50 -41.79 -84.83
CA THR A 276 47.58 -42.11 -85.92
C THR A 276 47.74 -41.12 -87.08
N GLY A 277 47.69 -39.81 -86.79
CA GLY A 277 47.87 -38.79 -87.83
C GLY A 277 49.25 -38.81 -88.48
N ALA A 278 50.31 -39.09 -87.70
CA ALA A 278 51.67 -39.24 -88.23
C ALA A 278 51.81 -40.48 -89.13
N LEU A 279 51.22 -41.62 -88.74
CA LEU A 279 51.17 -42.83 -89.55
C LEU A 279 50.41 -42.60 -90.86
N ASP A 280 49.24 -41.98 -90.81
CA ASP A 280 48.46 -41.63 -92.01
C ASP A 280 49.25 -40.74 -92.99
N ASN A 281 50.00 -39.78 -92.45
CA ASN A 281 50.85 -38.90 -93.26
C ASN A 281 52.04 -39.63 -93.89
N ILE A 282 52.63 -40.61 -93.20
CA ILE A 282 53.71 -41.44 -93.75
C ILE A 282 53.15 -42.40 -94.81
N ASP A 283 52.01 -43.04 -94.55
CA ASP A 283 51.37 -43.97 -95.47
C ASP A 283 51.00 -43.30 -96.80
N LYS A 284 50.61 -42.00 -96.78
CA LYS A 284 50.36 -41.19 -98.00
C LYS A 284 51.60 -40.92 -98.86
N LYS A 285 52.81 -41.06 -98.31
CA LYS A 285 54.07 -40.86 -99.06
C LYS A 285 54.49 -42.08 -99.88
N PHE A 286 53.84 -43.22 -99.72
CA PHE A 286 54.10 -44.44 -100.49
C PHE A 286 53.11 -44.58 -101.66
N ASP A 287 53.58 -44.98 -102.85
CA ASP A 287 52.70 -45.33 -103.96
C ASP A 287 51.94 -46.65 -103.69
N PRO A 288 50.78 -46.91 -104.32
CA PRO A 288 49.94 -48.07 -104.02
C PRO A 288 50.63 -49.44 -104.17
N LYS A 289 51.63 -49.58 -105.06
CA LYS A 289 52.36 -50.83 -105.24
C LYS A 289 53.41 -51.01 -104.14
N SER A 290 54.17 -49.95 -103.82
CA SER A 290 55.12 -49.96 -102.71
C SER A 290 54.43 -50.17 -101.36
N ARG A 291 53.24 -49.59 -101.16
CA ARG A 291 52.46 -49.75 -99.93
C ARG A 291 52.10 -51.21 -99.67
N LYS A 292 51.56 -51.92 -100.67
CA LYS A 292 51.18 -53.34 -100.52
C LYS A 292 52.40 -54.25 -100.24
N PHE A 293 53.54 -53.95 -100.86
CA PHE A 293 54.81 -54.65 -100.59
C PHE A 293 55.32 -54.40 -99.16
N ILE A 294 55.29 -53.14 -98.72
CA ILE A 294 55.68 -52.74 -97.36
C ILE A 294 54.75 -53.38 -96.33
N GLU A 295 53.43 -53.32 -96.51
CA GLU A 295 52.46 -53.93 -95.58
C GLU A 295 52.69 -55.44 -95.43
N GLN A 296 53.00 -56.15 -96.53
CA GLN A 296 53.32 -57.58 -96.48
C GLN A 296 54.63 -57.87 -95.73
N ASN A 297 55.68 -57.08 -95.96
CA ASN A 297 56.96 -57.28 -95.27
C ASN A 297 56.93 -56.84 -93.81
N VAL A 298 56.26 -55.73 -93.51
CA VAL A 298 55.99 -55.28 -92.14
C VAL A 298 55.20 -56.33 -91.38
N SER A 299 54.23 -57.01 -92.01
CA SER A 299 53.50 -58.10 -91.35
C SER A 299 54.39 -59.30 -90.98
N LYS A 300 55.41 -59.62 -91.80
CA LYS A 300 56.41 -60.65 -91.51
C LYS A 300 57.40 -60.20 -90.43
N ILE A 301 57.82 -58.93 -90.45
CA ILE A 301 58.66 -58.35 -89.40
C ILE A 301 57.88 -58.37 -88.07
N ASN A 302 56.61 -57.99 -88.08
CA ASN A 302 55.74 -58.02 -86.91
C ASN A 302 55.55 -59.45 -86.36
N SER A 303 55.45 -60.47 -87.21
CA SER A 303 55.35 -61.86 -86.74
C SER A 303 56.67 -62.41 -86.16
N GLN A 304 57.82 -61.92 -86.62
CA GLN A 304 59.13 -62.24 -86.04
C GLN A 304 59.37 -61.50 -84.71
N LEU A 305 58.76 -60.32 -84.55
CA LEU A 305 58.90 -59.49 -83.35
C LEU A 305 57.82 -59.76 -82.30
N THR A 306 56.85 -60.66 -82.55
CA THR A 306 55.74 -60.94 -81.64
C THR A 306 56.20 -61.17 -80.20
N THR A 307 57.22 -62.02 -79.98
CA THR A 307 57.72 -62.29 -78.62
C THR A 307 58.28 -61.04 -77.93
N SER A 308 59.04 -60.20 -78.66
CA SER A 308 59.59 -58.96 -78.09
C SER A 308 58.52 -57.89 -77.88
N MET A 309 57.49 -57.86 -78.74
CA MET A 309 56.30 -57.01 -78.58
C MET A 309 55.49 -57.44 -77.35
N ASP A 310 55.28 -58.74 -77.14
CA ASP A 310 54.61 -59.26 -75.94
C ASP A 310 55.36 -58.90 -74.66
N GLN A 311 56.70 -58.96 -74.67
CA GLN A 311 57.54 -58.50 -73.55
C GLN A 311 57.38 -56.98 -73.31
N LEU A 312 57.32 -56.19 -74.37
CA LEU A 312 57.07 -54.74 -74.29
C LEU A 312 55.67 -54.46 -73.72
N HIS A 313 54.65 -55.21 -74.14
CA HIS A 313 53.29 -55.10 -73.60
C HIS A 313 53.25 -55.44 -72.11
N ALA A 314 53.87 -56.55 -71.70
CA ALA A 314 53.94 -56.96 -70.31
C ALA A 314 54.70 -55.94 -69.42
N LEU A 315 55.79 -55.34 -69.93
CA LEU A 315 56.50 -54.28 -69.23
C LEU A 315 55.66 -53.00 -69.15
N ASN A 316 54.93 -52.65 -70.21
CA ASN A 316 54.04 -51.51 -70.23
C ASN A 316 52.89 -51.65 -69.23
N ASP A 317 52.27 -52.83 -69.16
CA ASP A 317 51.25 -53.14 -68.16
C ASP A 317 51.82 -53.02 -66.74
N ARG A 318 53.03 -53.53 -66.51
CA ARG A 318 53.70 -53.39 -65.21
C ARG A 318 53.98 -51.93 -64.86
N TRP A 319 54.41 -51.13 -65.83
CA TRP A 319 54.65 -49.69 -65.63
C TRP A 319 53.37 -48.98 -65.20
N VAL A 320 52.26 -49.23 -65.90
CA VAL A 320 50.95 -48.67 -65.54
C VAL A 320 50.49 -49.18 -64.16
N MET A 321 50.63 -50.47 -63.86
CA MET A 321 50.25 -51.04 -62.56
C MET A 321 51.12 -50.55 -61.39
N SER A 322 52.35 -50.13 -61.65
CA SER A 322 53.30 -49.63 -60.65
C SER A 322 53.12 -48.15 -60.27
N ASN A 323 52.04 -47.51 -60.71
CA ASN A 323 51.89 -46.05 -60.68
C ASN A 323 53.03 -45.33 -61.41
N PHE A 324 53.34 -45.80 -62.63
CA PHE A 324 54.29 -45.19 -63.56
C PHE A 324 55.75 -45.14 -63.05
N ASP A 325 56.24 -46.19 -62.37
CA ASP A 325 57.62 -46.26 -61.86
C ASP A 325 58.67 -45.94 -62.96
N PRO A 326 59.48 -44.86 -62.79
CA PRO A 326 60.51 -44.47 -63.75
C PRO A 326 61.54 -45.57 -64.08
N LYS A 327 61.78 -46.51 -63.16
CA LYS A 327 62.70 -47.64 -63.39
C LYS A 327 62.17 -48.58 -64.46
N ILE A 328 60.86 -48.83 -64.48
CA ILE A 328 60.23 -49.69 -65.49
C ILE A 328 60.20 -48.97 -66.83
N LYS A 329 59.99 -47.64 -66.84
CA LYS A 329 60.08 -46.84 -68.07
C LYS A 329 61.44 -46.97 -68.74
N THR A 330 62.54 -46.96 -67.96
CA THR A 330 63.89 -47.16 -68.48
C THR A 330 64.06 -48.55 -69.15
N ALA A 331 63.49 -49.60 -68.56
CA ALA A 331 63.49 -50.94 -69.13
C ALA A 331 62.66 -51.03 -70.43
N ILE A 332 61.50 -50.35 -70.48
CA ILE A 332 60.69 -50.22 -71.69
C ILE A 332 61.51 -49.53 -72.78
N ASP A 333 62.15 -48.39 -72.48
CA ASP A 333 62.93 -47.64 -73.47
C ASP A 333 64.12 -48.44 -74.01
N SER A 334 64.80 -49.22 -73.15
CA SER A 334 65.88 -50.12 -73.55
C SER A 334 65.40 -51.25 -74.45
N LEU A 335 64.29 -51.91 -74.09
CA LEU A 335 63.73 -53.00 -74.89
C LEU A 335 63.17 -52.45 -76.21
N GLN A 336 62.53 -51.28 -76.18
CA GLN A 336 62.01 -50.58 -77.34
C GLN A 336 63.13 -50.33 -78.36
N LYS A 337 64.28 -49.79 -77.94
CA LYS A 337 65.45 -49.61 -78.81
C LYS A 337 65.95 -50.93 -79.40
N LYS A 338 65.99 -52.00 -78.59
CA LYS A 338 66.39 -53.33 -79.06
C LYS A 338 65.43 -53.87 -80.11
N VAL A 339 64.12 -53.73 -79.89
CA VAL A 339 63.08 -54.15 -80.83
C VAL A 339 63.13 -53.35 -82.12
N THR A 340 63.33 -52.02 -82.05
CA THR A 340 63.53 -51.18 -83.24
C THR A 340 64.76 -51.63 -84.03
N ASN A 341 65.88 -51.91 -83.37
CA ASN A 341 67.09 -52.39 -84.05
C ASN A 341 66.90 -53.78 -84.69
N GLN A 342 66.16 -54.69 -84.03
CA GLN A 342 65.79 -55.99 -84.60
C GLN A 342 64.89 -55.82 -85.83
N ALA A 343 63.91 -54.91 -85.77
CA ALA A 343 63.05 -54.58 -86.91
C ALA A 343 63.84 -54.06 -88.12
N LEU A 344 64.86 -53.23 -87.86
CA LEU A 344 65.76 -52.70 -88.89
C LEU A 344 66.67 -53.77 -89.50
N GLN A 345 67.23 -54.68 -88.70
CA GLN A 345 68.05 -55.78 -89.20
C GLN A 345 67.23 -56.77 -90.05
N SER A 346 65.99 -57.06 -89.65
CA SER A 346 65.06 -57.85 -90.48
C SER A 346 64.67 -57.15 -91.78
N ASN A 347 64.84 -55.84 -91.88
CA ASN A 347 64.53 -55.03 -93.06
C ASN A 347 65.68 -54.98 -94.10
N ASP A 348 66.95 -55.00 -93.66
CA ASP A 348 68.12 -55.05 -94.56
C ASP A 348 68.13 -56.28 -95.48
N ALA A 349 67.42 -57.35 -95.10
CA ALA A 349 67.25 -58.56 -95.92
C ALA A 349 66.30 -58.38 -97.13
N TYR A 350 65.55 -57.27 -97.23
CA TYR A 350 64.45 -57.12 -98.20
C TYR A 350 64.52 -55.86 -99.09
N ILE A 351 65.59 -55.05 -99.01
CA ILE A 351 65.77 -53.84 -99.83
C ILE A 351 66.73 -54.12 -101.00
N LEU A 352 66.19 -54.17 -102.23
CA LEU A 352 66.95 -54.23 -103.49
C LEU A 352 66.93 -52.90 -104.28
N ASP A 353 66.56 -51.77 -103.65
CA ASP A 353 66.43 -50.45 -104.30
C ASP A 353 67.31 -49.37 -103.62
N PRO A 354 68.21 -48.63 -104.32
CA PRO A 354 69.26 -47.78 -103.71
C PRO A 354 68.80 -46.44 -103.10
N LEU A 355 67.51 -46.15 -102.99
CA LEU A 355 67.02 -44.83 -102.55
C LEU A 355 66.89 -44.74 -101.02
N GLN A 356 67.92 -44.16 -100.37
CA GLN A 356 67.99 -43.87 -98.92
C GLN A 356 66.69 -43.29 -98.32
N THR A 357 65.99 -42.41 -99.05
CA THR A 357 64.78 -41.71 -98.58
C THR A 357 63.60 -42.65 -98.25
N LYS A 358 63.48 -43.80 -98.93
CA LYS A 358 62.41 -44.78 -98.64
C LYS A 358 62.71 -45.63 -97.40
N SER A 359 63.99 -45.86 -97.10
CA SER A 359 64.44 -46.57 -95.89
C SER A 359 64.16 -45.76 -94.62
N ASP A 360 64.43 -44.45 -94.66
CA ASP A 360 64.17 -43.55 -93.53
C ASP A 360 62.66 -43.40 -93.22
N LEU A 361 61.82 -43.31 -94.25
CA LEU A 361 60.36 -43.26 -94.07
C LEU A 361 59.81 -44.57 -93.49
N LEU A 362 60.37 -45.71 -93.88
CA LEU A 362 60.00 -47.02 -93.33
C LEU A 362 60.42 -47.16 -91.85
N ARG A 363 61.63 -46.69 -91.51
CA ARG A 363 62.09 -46.63 -90.12
C ARG A 363 61.17 -45.76 -89.26
N GLN A 364 60.85 -44.55 -89.74
CA GLN A 364 59.92 -43.65 -89.04
C GLN A 364 58.53 -44.30 -88.87
N ARG A 365 58.04 -45.02 -89.89
CA ARG A 365 56.78 -45.75 -89.82
C ARG A 365 56.80 -46.83 -88.74
N LEU A 366 57.84 -47.66 -88.69
CA LEU A 366 57.99 -48.73 -87.69
C LEU A 366 58.08 -48.18 -86.26
N GLU A 367 58.83 -47.09 -86.06
CA GLU A 367 58.93 -46.42 -84.76
C GLU A 367 57.58 -45.84 -84.32
N LEU A 368 56.82 -45.21 -85.23
CA LEU A 368 55.48 -44.68 -84.95
C LEU A 368 54.45 -45.79 -84.71
N GLU A 369 54.50 -46.89 -85.46
CA GLU A 369 53.61 -48.05 -85.31
C GLU A 369 53.84 -48.72 -83.94
N MET A 370 55.09 -48.84 -83.52
CA MET A 370 55.46 -49.35 -82.20
C MET A 370 54.99 -48.41 -81.07
N ASN A 371 55.22 -47.10 -81.21
CA ASN A 371 54.74 -46.11 -80.23
C ASN A 371 53.21 -46.06 -80.15
N TYR A 372 52.53 -46.17 -81.30
CA TYR A 372 51.08 -46.28 -81.38
C TYR A 372 50.58 -47.51 -80.64
N ASN A 373 51.17 -48.68 -80.91
CA ASN A 373 50.80 -49.93 -80.25
C ASN A 373 51.03 -49.82 -78.74
N LEU A 374 52.21 -49.42 -78.27
CA LEU A 374 52.51 -49.19 -76.84
C LEU A 374 51.51 -48.25 -76.17
N THR A 375 51.13 -47.16 -76.84
CA THR A 375 50.12 -46.21 -76.34
C THR A 375 48.74 -46.84 -76.27
N LYS A 376 48.36 -47.64 -77.27
CA LYS A 376 47.09 -48.39 -77.29
C LYS A 376 47.00 -49.38 -76.12
N TYR A 377 48.06 -50.10 -75.80
CA TYR A 377 48.09 -50.99 -74.63
C TYR A 377 48.06 -50.19 -73.33
N SER A 378 48.79 -49.07 -73.26
CA SER A 378 48.74 -48.15 -72.11
C SER A 378 47.33 -47.65 -71.86
N LEU A 379 46.57 -47.25 -72.89
CA LEU A 379 45.18 -46.81 -72.74
C LEU A 379 44.30 -47.87 -72.10
N LYS A 380 44.39 -49.12 -72.56
CA LYS A 380 43.64 -50.24 -71.99
C LYS A 380 44.01 -50.46 -70.52
N SER A 381 45.31 -50.49 -70.22
CA SER A 381 45.84 -50.72 -68.88
C SER A 381 45.48 -49.59 -67.90
N ILE A 382 45.59 -48.33 -68.35
CA ILE A 382 45.21 -47.13 -67.60
C ILE A 382 43.71 -47.13 -67.33
N GLN A 383 42.87 -47.46 -68.32
CA GLN A 383 41.43 -47.54 -68.14
C GLN A 383 41.05 -48.64 -67.13
N GLN A 384 41.64 -49.83 -67.23
CA GLN A 384 41.42 -50.90 -66.27
C GLN A 384 41.80 -50.48 -64.84
N GLN A 385 42.92 -49.77 -64.69
CA GLN A 385 43.35 -49.28 -63.38
C GLN A 385 42.47 -48.14 -62.86
N LEU A 386 41.98 -47.26 -63.72
CA LEU A 386 40.98 -46.26 -63.36
C LEU A 386 39.67 -46.92 -62.90
N ASP A 387 39.20 -47.95 -63.60
CA ASP A 387 37.99 -48.68 -63.22
C ASP A 387 38.16 -49.35 -61.85
N ASN A 388 39.32 -49.94 -61.58
CA ASN A 388 39.68 -50.52 -60.28
C ASN A 388 39.72 -49.46 -59.17
N LEU A 389 40.41 -48.34 -59.40
CA LEU A 389 40.52 -47.24 -58.43
C LEU A 389 39.15 -46.61 -58.15
N ASN A 390 38.34 -46.38 -59.19
CA ASN A 390 36.98 -45.86 -59.04
C ASN A 390 36.06 -46.84 -58.29
N ALA A 391 36.17 -48.15 -58.57
CA ALA A 391 35.40 -49.17 -57.86
C ALA A 391 35.80 -49.22 -56.37
N ASN A 392 37.09 -49.10 -56.07
CA ASN A 392 37.58 -49.02 -54.70
C ASN A 392 37.05 -47.75 -54.01
N PHE A 393 37.23 -46.58 -54.61
CA PHE A 393 36.76 -45.31 -54.07
C PHE A 393 35.25 -45.31 -53.81
N LYS A 394 34.44 -45.83 -54.74
CA LYS A 394 32.98 -45.96 -54.58
C LYS A 394 32.58 -46.81 -53.38
N ARG A 395 33.36 -47.84 -53.02
CA ARG A 395 33.10 -48.66 -51.83
C ARG A 395 33.42 -47.91 -50.53
N MET A 396 34.34 -46.95 -50.56
CA MET A 396 34.75 -46.17 -49.39
C MET A 396 33.76 -45.05 -49.05
N VAL A 397 33.11 -44.43 -50.04
CA VAL A 397 32.16 -43.30 -49.84
C VAL A 397 31.09 -43.55 -48.76
N PRO A 398 30.31 -44.66 -48.78
CA PRO A 398 29.30 -44.90 -47.74
C PRO A 398 29.90 -45.17 -46.36
N LEU A 399 31.12 -45.73 -46.31
CA LEU A 399 31.84 -45.96 -45.07
C LEU A 399 32.28 -44.63 -44.43
N ASP A 400 32.79 -43.70 -45.23
CA ASP A 400 33.24 -42.37 -44.79
C ASP A 400 32.08 -41.53 -44.24
N ALA A 401 30.97 -41.50 -44.97
CA ALA A 401 29.76 -40.81 -44.54
C ALA A 401 29.30 -41.31 -43.16
N LYS A 402 29.34 -42.62 -42.93
CA LYS A 402 28.92 -43.21 -41.65
C LYS A 402 29.91 -42.95 -40.52
N VAL A 403 31.21 -43.01 -40.80
CA VAL A 403 32.26 -42.62 -39.84
C VAL A 403 32.07 -41.17 -39.39
N LYS A 404 31.84 -40.24 -40.34
CA LYS A 404 31.58 -38.82 -40.04
C LYS A 404 30.31 -38.62 -39.20
N THR A 405 29.23 -39.32 -39.49
CA THR A 405 28.02 -39.29 -38.64
C THR A 405 28.34 -39.69 -37.20
N TYR A 406 29.05 -40.81 -36.99
CA TYR A 406 29.40 -41.23 -35.63
C TYR A 406 30.36 -40.27 -34.93
N GLN A 407 31.32 -39.68 -35.65
CA GLN A 407 32.20 -38.65 -35.10
C GLN A 407 31.41 -37.43 -34.62
N MET A 408 30.47 -36.93 -35.44
CA MET A 408 29.59 -35.83 -35.07
C MET A 408 28.72 -36.18 -33.85
N GLU A 409 28.15 -37.39 -33.80
CA GLU A 409 27.37 -37.85 -32.64
C GLU A 409 28.20 -37.92 -31.35
N ILE A 410 29.48 -38.32 -31.45
CA ILE A 410 30.44 -38.36 -30.34
C ILE A 410 30.80 -36.95 -29.90
N GLU A 411 31.05 -36.02 -30.82
CA GLU A 411 31.36 -34.62 -30.52
C GLU A 411 30.23 -33.96 -29.72
N ILE A 412 28.99 -34.12 -30.17
CA ILE A 412 27.80 -33.61 -29.46
C ILE A 412 27.71 -34.23 -28.06
N ALA A 413 27.87 -35.56 -27.94
CA ALA A 413 27.82 -36.24 -26.66
C ALA A 413 28.96 -35.82 -25.71
N SER A 414 30.15 -35.55 -26.26
CA SER A 414 31.30 -35.06 -25.51
C SER A 414 31.03 -33.67 -24.95
N LYS A 415 30.46 -32.77 -25.77
CA LYS A 415 30.07 -31.41 -25.35
C LYS A 415 28.99 -31.43 -24.27
N GLU A 416 27.96 -32.26 -24.42
CA GLU A 416 26.93 -32.45 -23.38
C GLU A 416 27.54 -32.98 -22.07
N TYR A 417 28.44 -33.97 -22.16
CA TYR A 417 29.14 -34.50 -20.99
C TYR A 417 29.97 -33.43 -20.29
N GLN A 418 30.73 -32.62 -21.03
CA GLN A 418 31.53 -31.53 -20.48
C GLN A 418 30.68 -30.43 -19.83
N ASP A 419 29.55 -30.05 -20.42
CA ASP A 419 28.63 -29.07 -19.81
C ASP A 419 28.10 -29.58 -18.47
N VAL A 420 27.63 -30.83 -18.43
CA VAL A 420 27.16 -31.45 -17.18
C VAL A 420 28.30 -31.59 -16.17
N GLN A 421 29.52 -31.92 -16.62
CA GLN A 421 30.70 -32.02 -15.75
C GLN A 421 31.04 -30.67 -15.10
N ASN A 422 31.02 -29.59 -15.88
CA ASN A 422 31.27 -28.24 -15.36
C ASN A 422 30.20 -27.82 -14.35
N ARG A 423 28.92 -28.08 -14.65
CA ARG A 423 27.82 -27.82 -13.71
C ARG A 423 27.95 -28.64 -12.43
N TYR A 424 28.32 -29.92 -12.55
CA TYR A 424 28.58 -30.80 -11.41
C TYR A 424 29.72 -30.28 -10.53
N ASN A 425 30.87 -29.92 -11.14
CA ASN A 425 32.01 -29.37 -10.42
C ASN A 425 31.64 -28.07 -9.68
N ASN A 426 30.92 -27.16 -10.35
CA ASN A 426 30.44 -25.92 -9.75
C ASN A 426 29.48 -26.18 -8.58
N ALA A 427 28.52 -27.11 -8.74
CA ALA A 427 27.60 -27.48 -7.66
C ALA A 427 28.34 -28.09 -6.46
N VAL A 428 29.37 -28.91 -6.70
CA VAL A 428 30.21 -29.49 -5.63
C VAL A 428 30.99 -28.40 -4.89
N LEU A 429 31.56 -27.42 -5.61
CA LEU A 429 32.25 -26.28 -4.99
C LEU A 429 31.30 -25.42 -4.15
N GLN A 430 30.10 -25.14 -4.68
CA GLN A 430 29.08 -24.39 -3.95
C GLN A 430 28.61 -25.14 -2.70
N SER A 431 28.37 -26.45 -2.77
CA SER A 431 27.95 -27.27 -1.62
C SER A 431 28.98 -27.34 -0.48
N LYS A 432 30.22 -26.95 -0.75
CA LYS A 432 31.32 -26.88 0.24
C LYS A 432 31.49 -25.47 0.81
N SER A 433 30.80 -24.48 0.27
CA SER A 433 30.87 -23.11 0.78
C SER A 433 30.01 -22.98 2.03
N GLU A 434 30.53 -22.30 3.05
CA GLU A 434 29.76 -22.02 4.26
C GLU A 434 28.57 -21.10 3.96
N THR A 435 27.52 -21.25 4.78
CA THR A 435 26.30 -20.46 4.66
C THR A 435 26.60 -19.01 4.98
N LYS A 436 26.20 -18.09 4.09
CA LYS A 436 26.57 -16.67 4.17
C LYS A 436 25.83 -15.87 5.25
N LEU A 437 24.76 -16.44 5.81
CA LEU A 437 23.98 -15.77 6.85
C LEU A 437 24.76 -15.78 8.17
N MET A 438 25.11 -14.60 8.66
CA MET A 438 25.82 -14.45 9.93
C MET A 438 25.14 -13.41 10.80
N GLN A 439 24.91 -13.75 12.08
CA GLN A 439 24.49 -12.79 13.09
C GLN A 439 25.71 -11.97 13.52
N ILE A 440 25.89 -10.80 12.90
CA ILE A 440 27.06 -9.93 13.10
C ILE A 440 26.97 -9.10 14.39
N GLU A 441 25.75 -8.87 14.88
CA GLU A 441 25.47 -8.17 16.12
C GLU A 441 24.41 -8.95 16.87
N LYS A 442 24.75 -9.44 18.06
CA LYS A 442 23.83 -10.16 18.93
C LYS A 442 22.96 -9.17 19.69
N ALA A 443 21.73 -9.56 19.97
CA ALA A 443 20.85 -8.77 20.81
C ALA A 443 21.32 -8.79 22.26
N GLU A 444 21.52 -7.60 22.82
CA GLU A 444 21.87 -7.41 24.23
C GLU A 444 20.67 -6.80 25.00
N PRO A 445 20.59 -7.03 26.32
CA PRO A 445 19.61 -6.36 27.17
C PRO A 445 19.84 -4.85 27.18
N ASP A 446 18.87 -4.07 26.69
CA ASP A 446 18.96 -2.60 26.61
C ASP A 446 18.20 -1.92 27.76
N VAL A 447 18.33 -0.60 27.86
CA VAL A 447 17.58 0.24 28.80
C VAL A 447 16.10 0.35 28.40
N ALA A 448 15.24 0.61 29.37
CA ALA A 448 13.81 0.78 29.12
C ALA A 448 13.55 1.97 28.18
N GLU A 449 12.64 1.79 27.22
CA GLU A 449 12.18 2.89 26.38
C GLU A 449 11.53 4.00 27.21
N PRO A 450 11.63 5.27 26.77
CA PRO A 450 10.94 6.38 27.42
C PRO A 450 9.45 6.11 27.52
N SER A 451 8.95 5.96 28.75
CA SER A 451 7.57 5.57 28.96
C SER A 451 6.60 6.62 28.39
N LYS A 452 5.62 6.20 27.59
CA LYS A 452 4.55 7.07 27.09
C LYS A 452 3.54 7.46 28.19
N LYS A 453 3.84 7.12 29.46
CA LYS A 453 2.96 7.29 30.62
C LYS A 453 2.62 8.76 30.83
N LEU A 454 3.62 9.64 30.79
CA LEU A 454 3.44 11.09 30.93
C LEU A 454 2.59 11.66 29.79
N LEU A 455 2.82 11.22 28.55
CA LEU A 455 2.06 11.66 27.38
C LEU A 455 0.57 11.32 27.55
N LEU A 456 0.24 10.09 27.96
CA LEU A 456 -1.15 9.67 28.18
C LEU A 456 -1.83 10.50 29.28
N ILE A 457 -1.12 10.80 30.38
CA ILE A 457 -1.66 11.63 31.47
C ILE A 457 -1.96 13.05 30.99
N VAL A 458 -1.05 13.66 30.23
CA VAL A 458 -1.25 15.01 29.67
C VAL A 458 -2.44 15.02 28.70
N LEU A 459 -2.54 14.03 27.81
CA LEU A 459 -3.65 13.92 26.86
C LEU A 459 -5.01 13.74 27.57
N ALA A 460 -5.07 12.99 28.67
CA ALA A 460 -6.29 12.85 29.46
C ALA A 460 -6.72 14.18 30.11
N GLY A 461 -5.77 14.98 30.59
CA GLY A 461 -6.04 16.32 31.13
C GLY A 461 -6.60 17.26 30.06
N VAL A 462 -5.89 17.39 28.95
CA VAL A 462 -6.30 18.24 27.82
C VAL A 462 -7.64 17.78 27.24
N GLY A 463 -7.83 16.47 27.08
CA GLY A 463 -9.09 15.89 26.61
C GLY A 463 -10.26 16.20 27.55
N GLY A 464 -10.04 16.07 28.86
CA GLY A 464 -11.04 16.43 29.88
C GLY A 464 -11.43 17.91 29.83
N GLU A 465 -10.45 18.80 29.65
CA GLU A 465 -10.70 20.24 29.55
C GLU A 465 -11.50 20.59 28.30
N MET A 466 -11.10 20.01 27.15
CA MET A 466 -11.76 20.25 25.87
C MET A 466 -13.24 19.80 25.91
N ILE A 467 -13.54 18.65 26.51
CA ILE A 467 -14.92 18.17 26.69
C ILE A 467 -15.73 19.16 27.53
N CYS A 468 -15.19 19.67 28.64
CA CYS A 468 -15.87 20.68 29.45
C CYS A 468 -16.16 21.96 28.66
N LEU A 469 -15.18 22.45 27.89
CA LEU A 469 -15.36 23.65 27.06
C LEU A 469 -16.47 23.45 26.02
N VAL A 470 -16.53 22.30 25.36
CA VAL A 470 -17.60 21.97 24.41
C VAL A 470 -18.97 21.94 25.08
N ILE A 471 -19.09 21.29 26.24
CA ILE A 471 -20.35 21.22 26.99
C ILE A 471 -20.80 22.63 27.43
N PHE A 472 -19.91 23.45 27.97
CA PHE A 472 -20.24 24.81 28.37
C PHE A 472 -20.57 25.71 27.18
N PHE A 473 -19.89 25.52 26.05
CA PHE A 473 -20.25 26.20 24.82
C PHE A 473 -21.64 25.81 24.35
N ALA A 474 -21.99 24.51 24.38
CA ALA A 474 -23.34 24.06 24.05
C ALA A 474 -24.41 24.65 25.00
N MET A 475 -24.15 24.67 26.31
CA MET A 475 -25.04 25.31 27.28
C MET A 475 -25.21 26.81 27.02
N PHE A 476 -24.13 27.51 26.63
CA PHE A 476 -24.17 28.92 26.26
C PHE A 476 -24.96 29.15 24.97
N PHE A 477 -24.70 28.35 23.94
CA PHE A 477 -25.32 28.47 22.63
C PHE A 477 -26.82 28.18 22.65
N LEU A 478 -27.26 27.27 23.53
CA LEU A 478 -28.66 26.91 23.71
C LEU A 478 -29.42 27.83 24.70
N ASP A 479 -28.77 28.85 25.28
CA ASP A 479 -29.41 29.80 26.20
C ASP A 479 -30.30 30.82 25.44
N ASN A 480 -31.60 30.55 25.47
CA ASN A 480 -32.65 31.36 24.84
C ASN A 480 -33.22 32.48 25.74
N SER A 481 -32.66 32.74 26.92
CA SER A 481 -33.20 33.78 27.82
C SER A 481 -33.14 35.21 27.24
N ILE A 482 -34.19 36.01 27.43
CA ILE A 482 -34.28 37.39 26.94
C ILE A 482 -33.66 38.34 27.96
N LYS A 483 -32.52 38.95 27.60
CA LYS A 483 -31.72 39.79 28.53
C LYS A 483 -31.76 41.28 28.21
N ASP A 484 -32.15 41.63 27.00
CA ASP A 484 -32.12 42.99 26.48
C ASP A 484 -33.38 43.32 25.65
N PRO A 485 -33.74 44.62 25.54
CA PRO A 485 -34.91 45.07 24.78
C PRO A 485 -34.92 44.64 23.32
N VAL A 486 -33.75 44.61 22.66
CA VAL A 486 -33.66 44.29 21.23
C VAL A 486 -33.99 42.82 21.00
N ARG A 487 -33.48 41.92 21.85
CA ARG A 487 -33.83 40.50 21.82
C ARG A 487 -35.32 40.27 22.09
N LEU A 488 -35.94 41.05 22.99
CA LEU A 488 -37.40 40.99 23.23
C LEU A 488 -38.20 41.44 22.01
N ALA A 489 -37.84 42.58 21.41
CA ALA A 489 -38.49 43.12 20.22
C ALA A 489 -38.39 42.14 19.04
N ASN A 490 -37.20 41.66 18.73
CA ASN A 490 -36.96 40.74 17.62
C ASN A 490 -37.72 39.42 17.79
N ARG A 491 -37.77 38.89 19.02
CA ARG A 491 -38.40 37.59 19.28
C ARG A 491 -39.93 37.64 19.32
N THR A 492 -40.51 38.79 19.68
CA THR A 492 -41.97 38.96 19.74
C THR A 492 -42.54 39.71 18.53
N SER A 493 -41.69 40.38 17.76
CA SER A 493 -42.08 41.31 16.68
C SER A 493 -43.04 42.41 17.18
N LEU A 494 -42.82 42.87 18.41
CA LEU A 494 -43.65 43.86 19.11
C LEU A 494 -42.78 45.01 19.63
N PRO A 495 -43.31 46.24 19.69
CA PRO A 495 -42.55 47.40 20.18
C PRO A 495 -42.18 47.27 21.66
N VAL A 496 -41.03 47.82 22.04
CA VAL A 496 -40.52 47.87 23.41
C VAL A 496 -40.33 49.33 23.79
N LEU A 497 -41.07 49.80 24.79
CA LEU A 497 -41.04 51.18 25.30
C LEU A 497 -39.77 51.48 26.10
N GLY A 498 -39.11 50.43 26.60
CA GLY A 498 -37.86 50.57 27.32
C GLY A 498 -37.60 49.42 28.26
N TYR A 499 -36.62 49.62 29.14
CA TYR A 499 -36.28 48.67 30.19
C TYR A 499 -36.03 49.37 31.52
N LEU A 500 -36.15 48.62 32.60
CA LEU A 500 -35.85 49.05 33.95
C LEU A 500 -34.82 48.11 34.57
N ASN A 501 -33.76 48.68 35.14
CA ASN A 501 -32.75 47.90 35.84
C ASN A 501 -33.31 47.36 37.17
N ARG A 502 -32.79 46.21 37.62
CA ARG A 502 -33.16 45.64 38.93
C ARG A 502 -32.72 46.57 40.06
N ILE A 503 -33.65 46.86 40.97
CA ILE A 503 -33.42 47.63 42.19
C ILE A 503 -33.45 46.71 43.43
N PRO A 504 -32.54 46.88 44.40
CA PRO A 504 -32.49 46.07 45.61
C PRO A 504 -33.50 46.57 46.67
N GLY A 505 -34.27 45.65 47.26
CA GLY A 505 -35.24 45.92 48.33
C GLY A 505 -36.59 45.21 48.08
N SER A 506 -37.29 44.81 49.16
CA SER A 506 -38.60 44.14 49.09
C SER A 506 -39.79 45.10 49.18
N THR A 507 -39.60 46.29 49.76
CA THR A 507 -40.60 47.35 49.87
C THR A 507 -40.00 48.67 49.41
N ILE A 508 -40.60 49.26 48.37
CA ILE A 508 -40.12 50.51 47.80
C ILE A 508 -41.00 51.64 48.34
N ASP A 509 -40.41 52.47 49.19
CA ASP A 509 -41.02 53.75 49.57
C ASP A 509 -40.91 54.71 48.38
N LEU A 510 -42.02 54.95 47.70
CA LEU A 510 -42.11 55.80 46.50
C LEU A 510 -41.61 57.24 46.76
N ARG A 511 -41.69 57.74 48.02
CA ARG A 511 -41.17 59.06 48.39
C ARG A 511 -39.65 59.05 48.44
N ARG A 512 -39.05 58.01 49.03
CA ARG A 512 -37.60 57.80 49.07
C ARG A 512 -37.01 57.42 47.72
N LEU A 513 -37.84 56.94 46.79
CA LEU A 513 -37.42 56.64 45.43
C LEU A 513 -36.86 57.89 44.75
N TRP A 514 -37.40 59.08 45.02
CA TRP A 514 -36.89 60.37 44.52
C TRP A 514 -35.87 61.08 45.43
N ASP A 515 -35.88 60.79 46.73
CA ASP A 515 -35.19 61.55 47.79
C ASP A 515 -33.76 61.07 48.13
N VAL A 516 -33.00 60.52 47.18
CA VAL A 516 -31.66 59.97 47.47
C VAL A 516 -30.67 60.38 46.39
N GLU A 517 -29.80 61.34 46.74
CA GLU A 517 -28.49 61.52 46.11
C GLU A 517 -27.63 60.26 46.38
N HIS A 518 -26.89 59.82 45.35
CA HIS A 518 -25.78 58.84 45.48
C HIS A 518 -26.10 57.33 45.55
N ARG A 519 -27.06 56.82 44.76
CA ARG A 519 -27.03 55.40 44.34
C ARG A 519 -27.20 55.27 42.83
N ASP A 520 -26.11 54.97 42.11
CA ASP A 520 -26.08 54.92 40.64
C ASP A 520 -27.18 54.03 40.03
N ARG A 521 -27.57 52.94 40.72
CA ARG A 521 -28.67 52.04 40.29
C ARG A 521 -30.05 52.69 40.35
N MET A 522 -30.31 53.48 41.38
CA MET A 522 -31.59 54.17 41.55
C MET A 522 -31.69 55.36 40.59
N GLN A 523 -30.57 56.06 40.37
CA GLN A 523 -30.51 57.13 39.38
C GLN A 523 -30.78 56.61 37.97
N GLN A 524 -30.14 55.48 37.59
CA GLN A 524 -30.44 54.83 36.30
C GLN A 524 -31.91 54.44 36.20
N TYR A 525 -32.50 53.88 37.26
CA TYR A 525 -33.92 53.50 37.25
C TYR A 525 -34.83 54.71 37.02
N LYS A 526 -34.57 55.86 37.67
CA LYS A 526 -35.32 57.10 37.45
C LYS A 526 -35.23 57.59 36.01
N ASP A 527 -34.04 57.59 35.44
CA ASP A 527 -33.82 58.09 34.07
C ASP A 527 -34.48 57.17 33.04
N LEU A 528 -34.40 55.85 33.24
CA LEU A 528 -35.11 54.86 32.43
C LEU A 528 -36.64 54.98 32.58
N LEU A 529 -37.15 55.22 33.79
CA LEU A 529 -38.57 55.43 34.05
C LEU A 529 -39.09 56.72 33.39
N ARG A 530 -38.29 57.80 33.37
CA ARG A 530 -38.60 59.04 32.65
C ARG A 530 -38.67 58.81 31.15
N ALA A 531 -37.76 58.00 30.60
CA ALA A 531 -37.79 57.61 29.19
C ALA A 531 -39.05 56.79 28.87
N ILE A 532 -39.38 55.78 29.69
CA ILE A 532 -40.62 55.01 29.52
C ILE A 532 -41.85 55.93 29.59
N ARG A 533 -41.91 56.87 30.55
CA ARG A 533 -43.00 57.84 30.64
C ARG A 533 -43.15 58.65 29.34
N PHE A 534 -42.04 59.11 28.77
CA PHE A 534 -42.05 59.84 27.50
C PHE A 534 -42.60 58.98 26.35
N GLU A 535 -42.16 57.73 26.21
CA GLU A 535 -42.67 56.81 25.19
C GLU A 535 -44.16 56.51 25.39
N VAL A 536 -44.62 56.37 26.64
CA VAL A 536 -46.04 56.20 26.96
C VAL A 536 -46.86 57.41 26.55
N ASP A 537 -46.37 58.63 26.77
CA ASP A 537 -47.04 59.86 26.34
C ASP A 537 -47.15 59.95 24.82
N GLN A 538 -46.11 59.54 24.08
CA GLN A 538 -46.13 59.47 22.62
C GLN A 538 -47.18 58.48 22.12
N GLU A 539 -47.22 57.30 22.72
CA GLU A 539 -48.20 56.26 22.36
C GLU A 539 -49.64 56.67 22.68
N LEU A 540 -49.88 57.38 23.78
CA LEU A 540 -51.21 57.82 24.19
C LEU A 540 -51.84 58.82 23.21
N ALA A 541 -51.04 59.64 22.51
CA ALA A 541 -51.52 60.58 21.50
C ALA A 541 -52.73 61.45 21.92
N GLY A 542 -52.79 61.85 23.20
CA GLY A 542 -53.88 62.67 23.77
C GLY A 542 -54.96 61.87 24.52
N GLU A 543 -54.95 60.55 24.43
CA GLU A 543 -55.74 59.69 25.33
C GLU A 543 -55.18 59.69 26.76
N LYS A 544 -55.95 59.17 27.72
CA LYS A 544 -55.63 59.30 29.15
C LYS A 544 -55.62 58.01 29.95
N VAL A 545 -56.09 56.88 29.41
CA VAL A 545 -56.23 55.62 30.20
C VAL A 545 -55.22 54.57 29.73
N VAL A 546 -54.32 54.17 30.62
CA VAL A 546 -53.31 53.13 30.37
C VAL A 546 -53.50 51.97 31.34
N ALA A 547 -53.63 50.75 30.82
CA ALA A 547 -53.53 49.54 31.62
C ALA A 547 -52.10 49.02 31.63
N VAL A 548 -51.62 48.61 32.81
CA VAL A 548 -50.33 47.97 33.02
C VAL A 548 -50.57 46.53 33.43
N THR A 549 -50.07 45.59 32.63
CA THR A 549 -50.17 44.15 32.88
C THR A 549 -48.81 43.48 32.70
N SER A 550 -48.76 42.16 32.81
CA SER A 550 -47.56 41.36 32.63
C SER A 550 -47.93 39.99 32.04
N MET A 551 -46.96 39.24 31.49
CA MET A 551 -47.21 37.87 31.04
C MET A 551 -47.48 36.92 32.22
N ARG A 552 -46.83 37.15 33.36
CA ARG A 552 -46.96 36.37 34.59
C ARG A 552 -47.00 37.27 35.82
N ASP A 553 -47.52 36.74 36.91
CA ASP A 553 -47.38 37.41 38.20
C ASP A 553 -45.92 37.46 38.67
N GLY A 554 -45.58 38.52 39.39
CA GLY A 554 -44.22 38.77 39.87
C GLY A 554 -43.27 39.49 38.91
N GLU A 555 -43.66 39.78 37.66
CA GLU A 555 -42.81 40.48 36.68
C GLU A 555 -42.66 42.00 36.99
N GLY A 556 -43.49 42.54 37.88
CA GLY A 556 -43.38 43.90 38.42
C GLY A 556 -44.33 44.95 37.81
N LYS A 557 -45.48 44.53 37.27
CA LYS A 557 -46.56 45.41 36.77
C LYS A 557 -47.01 46.48 37.78
N THR A 558 -47.29 46.10 39.02
CA THR A 558 -47.70 46.99 40.11
C THR A 558 -46.62 48.04 40.43
N LEU A 559 -45.36 47.62 40.41
CA LEU A 559 -44.24 48.52 40.65
C LEU A 559 -44.11 49.55 39.51
N LEU A 560 -44.20 49.10 38.25
CA LEU A 560 -44.20 50.00 37.10
C LEU A 560 -45.38 50.99 37.19
N ALA A 561 -46.61 50.50 37.43
CA ALA A 561 -47.79 51.35 37.54
C ALA A 561 -47.64 52.41 38.64
N SER A 562 -47.18 52.01 39.82
CA SER A 562 -47.00 52.91 40.98
C SER A 562 -45.88 53.94 40.77
N THR A 563 -44.74 53.52 40.20
CA THR A 563 -43.62 54.43 39.93
C THR A 563 -43.91 55.36 38.76
N LEU A 564 -44.62 54.89 37.74
CA LEU A 564 -45.08 55.71 36.63
C LEU A 564 -46.10 56.75 37.11
N ALA A 565 -47.05 56.36 37.98
CA ALA A 565 -47.99 57.29 38.61
C ALA A 565 -47.26 58.41 39.36
N TYR A 566 -46.27 58.03 40.17
CA TYR A 566 -45.43 59.00 40.87
C TYR A 566 -44.65 59.90 39.90
N SER A 567 -44.10 59.32 38.82
CA SER A 567 -43.36 60.06 37.78
C SER A 567 -44.24 61.12 37.09
N TYR A 568 -45.52 60.84 36.83
CA TYR A 568 -46.46 61.82 36.30
C TYR A 568 -46.81 62.92 37.32
N ASN A 569 -47.02 62.57 38.58
CA ASN A 569 -47.26 63.55 39.63
C ASN A 569 -46.08 64.53 39.79
N MET A 570 -44.84 64.05 39.64
CA MET A 570 -43.63 64.91 39.69
C MET A 570 -43.56 65.99 38.60
N ILE A 571 -44.35 65.87 37.53
CA ILE A 571 -44.50 66.90 36.49
C ILE A 571 -45.85 67.63 36.59
N ASN A 572 -46.44 67.65 37.80
CA ASN A 572 -47.70 68.33 38.15
C ASN A 572 -48.92 67.84 37.36
N LYS A 573 -48.91 66.61 36.85
CA LYS A 573 -50.09 65.98 36.23
C LYS A 573 -51.00 65.41 37.32
N LYS A 574 -52.31 65.56 37.16
CA LYS A 574 -53.30 64.89 37.99
C LYS A 574 -53.38 63.42 37.60
N VAL A 575 -53.04 62.51 38.51
CA VAL A 575 -52.95 61.08 38.24
C VAL A 575 -54.01 60.31 39.03
N LEU A 576 -54.72 59.40 38.37
CA LEU A 576 -55.51 58.38 39.05
C LEU A 576 -54.81 57.03 38.90
N LEU A 577 -54.51 56.37 40.01
CA LEU A 577 -54.02 55.00 40.04
C LEU A 577 -55.15 54.07 40.49
N ILE A 578 -55.54 53.14 39.63
CA ILE A 578 -56.60 52.15 39.87
C ILE A 578 -55.94 50.80 40.15
N ASP A 579 -56.26 50.19 41.29
CA ASP A 579 -55.88 48.81 41.61
C ASP A 579 -56.91 47.84 41.01
N GLY A 580 -56.75 47.51 39.73
CA GLY A 580 -57.68 46.63 39.00
C GLY A 580 -57.45 45.14 39.27
N ASN A 581 -56.40 44.77 40.02
CA ASN A 581 -56.11 43.39 40.34
C ASN A 581 -56.85 42.95 41.61
N MET A 582 -58.12 42.57 41.43
CA MET A 582 -59.01 42.16 42.52
C MET A 582 -58.51 40.94 43.30
N GLU A 583 -57.78 40.02 42.66
CA GLU A 583 -57.26 38.83 43.34
C GLU A 583 -56.05 39.15 44.24
N ASN A 584 -55.26 40.16 43.89
CA ASN A 584 -54.00 40.48 44.57
C ASN A 584 -53.83 42.01 44.68
N PRO A 585 -54.60 42.69 45.56
CA PRO A 585 -54.73 44.14 45.60
C PRO A 585 -53.55 44.82 46.29
N THR A 586 -52.40 44.73 45.64
CA THR A 586 -51.09 45.12 46.19
C THR A 586 -51.01 46.62 46.43
N ILE A 587 -51.65 47.44 45.58
CA ILE A 587 -51.68 48.90 45.74
C ILE A 587 -52.59 49.25 46.93
N SER A 588 -53.73 48.59 47.05
CA SER A 588 -54.71 48.83 48.11
C SER A 588 -54.14 48.50 49.48
N HIS A 589 -53.44 47.37 49.62
CA HIS A 589 -52.73 47.03 50.84
C HIS A 589 -51.59 48.00 51.19
N SER A 590 -50.95 48.60 50.18
CA SER A 590 -49.79 49.49 50.38
C SER A 590 -50.20 50.92 50.74
N VAL A 591 -51.28 51.44 50.16
CA VAL A 591 -51.67 52.86 50.26
C VAL A 591 -52.88 53.10 51.18
N GLN A 592 -53.65 52.06 51.52
CA GLN A 592 -54.88 52.16 52.32
C GLN A 592 -55.85 53.23 51.77
N PRO A 593 -56.38 53.02 50.56
CA PRO A 593 -57.20 54.02 49.87
C PRO A 593 -58.53 54.27 50.57
N LYS A 594 -59.07 55.47 50.38
CA LYS A 594 -60.38 55.88 50.93
C LYS A 594 -61.56 55.54 50.03
N VAL A 595 -61.29 55.28 48.75
CA VAL A 595 -62.29 55.01 47.73
C VAL A 595 -61.99 53.67 47.09
N PHE A 596 -63.02 52.84 46.99
CA PHE A 596 -62.93 51.47 46.48
C PHE A 596 -63.70 51.32 45.16
N ILE A 597 -63.20 50.49 44.25
CA ILE A 597 -63.79 50.20 42.93
C ILE A 597 -65.23 49.70 43.11
N GLU A 598 -65.45 48.85 44.10
CA GLU A 598 -66.73 48.23 44.43
C GLU A 598 -67.77 49.24 44.91
N ASP A 599 -67.35 50.40 45.44
CA ASP A 599 -68.25 51.48 45.85
C ASP A 599 -68.43 52.50 44.71
N PHE A 600 -67.34 52.84 44.02
CA PHE A 600 -67.34 53.89 42.99
C PHE A 600 -68.04 53.46 41.70
N PHE A 601 -67.90 52.19 41.32
CA PHE A 601 -68.51 51.67 40.10
C PHE A 601 -69.82 50.92 40.36
N ARG A 602 -70.25 50.69 41.60
CA ARG A 602 -71.55 50.05 41.89
C ARG A 602 -72.68 51.11 41.89
N ASN A 603 -73.81 50.73 41.34
CA ASN A 603 -74.86 51.60 40.81
C ASN A 603 -75.70 52.33 41.92
N ASP A 604 -75.14 53.36 42.57
CA ASP A 604 -75.90 54.35 43.37
C ASP A 604 -75.36 55.79 43.14
N PRO A 605 -76.12 56.68 42.46
CA PRO A 605 -75.72 58.06 42.19
C PRO A 605 -75.58 58.95 43.43
N SER A 606 -76.16 58.54 44.56
CA SER A 606 -76.30 59.40 45.75
C SER A 606 -75.12 59.32 46.72
N ASN A 607 -74.16 58.42 46.49
CA ASN A 607 -73.07 58.15 47.42
C ASN A 607 -71.67 58.11 46.77
N ALA A 608 -71.50 58.75 45.61
CA ALA A 608 -70.20 58.77 44.93
C ALA A 608 -69.16 59.56 45.76
N PRO A 609 -68.15 58.91 46.37
CA PRO A 609 -67.12 59.63 47.12
C PRO A 609 -66.30 60.52 46.17
N ALA A 610 -66.12 61.79 46.53
CA ALA A 610 -65.36 62.73 45.71
C ALA A 610 -63.86 62.38 45.70
N ILE A 611 -63.31 62.04 44.54
CA ILE A 611 -61.87 61.87 44.36
C ILE A 611 -61.29 63.22 43.88
N SER A 612 -60.84 64.08 44.80
CA SER A 612 -60.35 65.44 44.47
C SER A 612 -58.87 65.70 44.78
N GLN A 613 -58.04 64.65 44.85
CA GLN A 613 -56.60 64.79 45.09
C GLN A 613 -55.80 64.81 43.78
N ALA A 614 -54.65 65.51 43.78
CA ALA A 614 -53.71 65.54 42.65
C ALA A 614 -53.19 64.13 42.28
N VAL A 615 -53.12 63.22 43.25
CA VAL A 615 -53.01 61.77 43.01
C VAL A 615 -54.19 61.08 43.69
N GLY A 616 -55.12 60.56 42.92
CA GLY A 616 -56.19 59.70 43.41
C GLY A 616 -55.75 58.24 43.38
N VAL A 617 -56.09 57.47 44.42
CA VAL A 617 -55.97 56.00 44.38
C VAL A 617 -57.37 55.42 44.53
N LEU A 618 -57.76 54.62 43.54
CA LEU A 618 -58.99 53.83 43.56
C LEU A 618 -58.61 52.38 43.84
N GLY A 619 -58.80 51.96 45.09
CA GLY A 619 -58.42 50.62 45.55
C GLY A 619 -59.50 49.58 45.38
N ASN A 620 -59.23 48.35 45.78
CA ASN A 620 -60.24 47.30 45.90
C ASN A 620 -60.06 46.51 47.21
N ARG A 621 -61.07 45.73 47.57
CA ARG A 621 -61.14 44.98 48.83
C ARG A 621 -60.60 43.56 48.73
N GLY A 622 -60.22 43.09 47.55
CA GLY A 622 -59.66 41.75 47.36
C GLY A 622 -60.71 40.66 47.11
N GLU A 623 -61.71 40.94 46.28
CA GLU A 623 -62.81 39.99 45.98
C GLU A 623 -62.53 39.17 44.70
N ASP A 624 -63.04 37.95 44.61
CA ASP A 624 -62.98 37.13 43.38
C ASP A 624 -64.11 37.52 42.41
N VAL A 625 -64.03 38.74 41.87
CA VAL A 625 -65.01 39.32 40.94
C VAL A 625 -64.32 40.02 39.77
N THR A 626 -64.98 40.06 38.62
CA THR A 626 -64.52 40.81 37.45
C THR A 626 -65.18 42.19 37.36
N LEU A 627 -64.63 43.07 36.52
CA LEU A 627 -65.11 44.46 36.43
C LEU A 627 -66.54 44.53 35.87
N LEU A 628 -66.86 43.68 34.89
CA LEU A 628 -68.19 43.60 34.27
C LEU A 628 -69.22 42.89 35.18
N GLU A 629 -68.78 42.14 36.18
CA GLU A 629 -69.65 41.61 37.24
C GLU A 629 -70.03 42.69 38.26
N ILE A 630 -69.17 43.71 38.47
CA ILE A 630 -69.45 44.85 39.35
C ILE A 630 -70.49 45.79 38.72
N SER A 631 -70.39 46.07 37.41
CA SER A 631 -71.34 46.94 36.69
C SER A 631 -71.30 46.80 35.17
N SER A 632 -72.34 47.30 34.51
CA SER A 632 -72.47 47.21 33.05
C SER A 632 -71.42 48.04 32.31
N GLU A 633 -71.04 47.59 31.11
CA GLU A 633 -70.05 48.26 30.27
C GLU A 633 -70.41 49.74 30.00
N VAL A 634 -71.68 50.03 29.73
CA VAL A 634 -72.17 51.40 29.46
C VAL A 634 -71.93 52.32 30.66
N PHE A 635 -72.25 51.84 31.87
CA PHE A 635 -72.04 52.61 33.10
C PHE A 635 -70.55 52.88 33.35
N LEU A 636 -69.72 51.85 33.20
CA LEU A 636 -68.28 51.95 33.35
C LEU A 636 -67.67 52.94 32.34
N ARG A 637 -68.09 52.92 31.06
CA ARG A 637 -67.64 53.88 30.05
C ARG A 637 -67.96 55.32 30.43
N ASN A 638 -69.16 55.58 30.96
CA ASN A 638 -69.54 56.91 31.43
C ASN A 638 -68.67 57.35 32.60
N LYS A 639 -68.43 56.47 33.58
CA LYS A 639 -67.55 56.75 34.73
C LYS A 639 -66.11 57.00 34.32
N PHE A 640 -65.54 56.23 33.39
CA PHE A 640 -64.21 56.52 32.84
C PHE A 640 -64.18 57.86 32.11
N THR A 641 -65.27 58.26 31.45
CA THR A 641 -65.38 59.59 30.81
C THR A 641 -65.39 60.71 31.85
N GLU A 642 -66.12 60.55 32.96
CA GLU A 642 -66.07 61.48 34.10
C GLU A 642 -64.64 61.58 34.68
N LEU A 643 -63.97 60.45 34.90
CA LEU A 643 -62.60 60.42 35.41
C LEU A 643 -61.61 61.12 34.45
N LYS A 644 -61.78 60.96 33.13
CA LYS A 644 -60.97 61.63 32.10
C LYS A 644 -61.10 63.16 32.13
N GLN A 645 -62.18 63.71 32.67
CA GLN A 645 -62.35 65.16 32.83
C GLN A 645 -61.56 65.70 34.04
N ILE A 646 -61.36 64.87 35.07
CA ILE A 646 -60.74 65.26 36.34
C ILE A 646 -59.21 65.04 36.29
N TYR A 647 -58.80 63.91 35.73
CA TYR A 647 -57.40 63.46 35.70
C TYR A 647 -56.76 63.71 34.34
N ASP A 648 -55.45 64.00 34.37
CA ASP A 648 -54.64 64.10 33.16
C ASP A 648 -54.25 62.70 32.66
N ILE A 649 -54.05 61.75 33.58
CA ILE A 649 -53.75 60.36 33.26
C ILE A 649 -54.35 59.41 34.30
N ILE A 650 -54.84 58.27 33.82
CA ILE A 650 -55.43 57.18 34.58
C ILE A 650 -54.60 55.93 34.30
N LEU A 651 -53.91 55.42 35.32
CA LEU A 651 -53.11 54.20 35.26
C LEU A 651 -53.85 53.08 35.99
N ILE A 652 -53.99 51.93 35.34
CA ILE A 652 -54.71 50.78 35.90
C ILE A 652 -53.72 49.63 36.05
N ASP A 653 -53.45 49.17 37.27
CA ASP A 653 -52.71 47.92 37.51
C ASP A 653 -53.70 46.75 37.40
N ILE A 654 -53.58 45.96 36.34
CA ILE A 654 -54.55 44.90 36.04
C ILE A 654 -53.92 43.52 36.26
N PRO A 655 -54.71 42.43 36.41
CA PRO A 655 -54.17 41.08 36.49
C PRO A 655 -53.23 40.75 35.33
N SER A 656 -52.30 39.80 35.54
CA SER A 656 -51.43 39.31 34.45
C SER A 656 -52.25 38.71 33.32
N LEU A 657 -51.74 38.71 32.09
CA LEU A 657 -52.41 38.14 30.92
C LEU A 657 -52.72 36.64 31.10
N SER A 658 -51.99 35.94 31.98
CA SER A 658 -52.32 34.57 32.39
C SER A 658 -53.67 34.44 33.10
N ALA A 659 -54.19 35.51 33.71
CA ALA A 659 -55.52 35.55 34.33
C ALA A 659 -56.67 35.74 33.31
N LYS A 660 -56.36 35.70 32.00
CA LYS A 660 -57.32 35.67 30.88
C LYS A 660 -58.38 36.78 30.96
N ASN A 661 -59.64 36.41 31.21
CA ASN A 661 -60.79 37.31 31.15
C ASN A 661 -60.68 38.46 32.14
N LYS A 662 -60.10 38.22 33.33
CA LYS A 662 -59.90 39.25 34.35
C LYS A 662 -59.02 40.39 33.87
N ALA A 663 -57.98 40.10 33.09
CA ALA A 663 -57.16 41.13 32.45
C ALA A 663 -57.90 41.76 31.25
N LYS A 664 -58.58 40.94 30.43
CA LYS A 664 -59.25 41.40 29.19
C LYS A 664 -60.35 42.41 29.45
N GLU A 665 -61.14 42.26 30.51
CA GLU A 665 -62.19 43.21 30.86
C GLU A 665 -61.66 44.61 31.14
N TRP A 666 -60.58 44.74 31.93
CA TRP A 666 -59.95 46.05 32.15
C TRP A 666 -59.36 46.65 30.88
N MET A 667 -58.81 45.82 29.98
CA MET A 667 -58.29 46.26 28.68
C MET A 667 -59.38 46.81 27.74
N LEU A 668 -60.67 46.53 27.98
CA LEU A 668 -61.77 47.12 27.21
C LEU A 668 -61.89 48.63 27.46
N PHE A 669 -61.58 49.08 28.68
CA PHE A 669 -61.70 50.47 29.11
C PHE A 669 -60.39 51.26 29.00
N ALA A 670 -59.26 50.56 28.83
CA ALA A 670 -57.98 51.19 28.55
C ALA A 670 -57.85 51.63 27.09
N ASN A 671 -57.24 52.80 26.89
CA ASN A 671 -56.85 53.28 25.57
C ASN A 671 -55.57 52.59 25.09
N LYS A 672 -54.61 52.43 26.01
CA LYS A 672 -53.32 51.78 25.75
C LYS A 672 -52.99 50.73 26.81
N VAL A 673 -52.29 49.67 26.40
CA VAL A 673 -51.86 48.56 27.25
C VAL A 673 -50.35 48.45 27.21
N ILE A 674 -49.72 48.53 28.38
CA ILE A 674 -48.30 48.28 28.60
C ILE A 674 -48.16 46.89 29.21
N VAL A 675 -47.24 46.09 28.68
CA VAL A 675 -46.98 44.75 29.23
C VAL A 675 -45.55 44.68 29.75
N VAL A 676 -45.43 44.31 31.02
CA VAL A 676 -44.14 44.10 31.68
C VAL A 676 -43.65 42.69 31.41
N PHE A 677 -42.37 42.56 31.05
CA PHE A 677 -41.69 41.27 30.89
C PHE A 677 -40.43 41.24 31.77
N GLU A 678 -40.19 40.14 32.48
CA GLU A 678 -39.01 39.99 33.33
C GLU A 678 -37.77 39.56 32.53
N ALA A 679 -36.65 40.28 32.71
CA ALA A 679 -35.37 39.91 32.12
C ALA A 679 -34.86 38.54 32.61
N ASP A 680 -34.01 37.91 31.81
CA ASP A 680 -33.46 36.56 32.01
C ASP A 680 -34.54 35.43 31.95
N GLN A 681 -35.74 35.74 31.47
CA GLN A 681 -36.80 34.74 31.22
C GLN A 681 -36.88 34.35 29.74
N ASP A 682 -37.37 33.15 29.47
CA ASP A 682 -37.65 32.67 28.12
C ASP A 682 -39.16 32.68 27.82
N ILE A 683 -39.51 32.88 26.54
CA ILE A 683 -40.87 32.72 26.02
C ILE A 683 -41.02 31.28 25.55
N VAL A 684 -41.32 30.41 26.52
CA VAL A 684 -41.62 28.98 26.27
C VAL A 684 -42.91 28.81 25.46
N GLU A 685 -43.09 27.64 24.83
CA GLU A 685 -44.24 27.33 23.95
C GLU A 685 -45.60 27.76 24.52
N GLY A 686 -45.86 27.49 25.80
CA GLY A 686 -47.12 27.85 26.47
C GLY A 686 -47.43 29.35 26.53
N ARG A 687 -46.47 30.24 26.24
CA ARG A 687 -46.65 31.70 26.25
C ARG A 687 -46.72 32.32 24.86
N LYS A 688 -46.44 31.55 23.80
CA LYS A 688 -46.55 32.06 22.41
C LYS A 688 -47.97 32.51 22.08
N GLN A 689 -48.98 31.88 22.68
CA GLN A 689 -50.36 32.30 22.51
C GLN A 689 -50.62 33.71 23.05
N LEU A 690 -50.05 34.06 24.21
CA LEU A 690 -50.14 35.41 24.77
C LEU A 690 -49.42 36.44 23.88
N VAL A 691 -48.28 36.08 23.30
CA VAL A 691 -47.60 36.95 22.31
C VAL A 691 -48.50 37.21 21.09
N LYS A 692 -49.18 36.18 20.58
CA LYS A 692 -50.14 36.35 19.47
C LYS A 692 -51.31 37.26 19.85
N GLU A 693 -51.85 37.14 21.06
CA GLU A 693 -52.87 38.06 21.56
C GLU A 693 -52.36 39.51 21.60
N LEU A 694 -51.11 39.73 22.02
CA LEU A 694 -50.50 41.05 22.02
C LEU A 694 -50.21 41.58 20.62
N GLN A 695 -49.86 40.72 19.67
CA GLN A 695 -49.76 41.08 18.24
C GLN A 695 -51.11 41.55 17.70
N GLN A 696 -52.22 40.89 18.08
CA GLN A 696 -53.57 41.36 17.73
C GLN A 696 -53.92 42.69 18.41
N LEU A 697 -53.55 42.88 19.68
CA LEU A 697 -53.75 44.18 20.34
C LEU A 697 -52.93 45.28 19.67
N ASN A 698 -51.72 44.97 19.19
CA ASN A 698 -50.88 45.90 18.45
C ASN A 698 -51.50 46.31 17.11
N THR A 699 -52.13 45.40 16.36
CA THR A 699 -52.81 45.77 15.11
C THR A 699 -54.02 46.67 15.34
N THR A 700 -54.67 46.61 16.51
CA THR A 700 -55.74 47.55 16.89
C THR A 700 -55.24 48.89 17.43
N GLY A 701 -53.91 49.08 17.53
CA GLY A 701 -53.28 50.26 18.13
C GLY A 701 -53.38 50.35 19.65
N LYS A 702 -54.00 49.36 20.33
CA LYS A 702 -54.15 49.34 21.79
C LYS A 702 -52.89 48.92 22.55
N PHE A 703 -52.01 48.12 21.96
CA PHE A 703 -50.74 47.76 22.60
C PHE A 703 -49.76 48.93 22.48
N ALA A 704 -49.35 49.51 23.60
CA ALA A 704 -48.33 50.56 23.60
C ALA A 704 -46.92 49.98 23.45
N GLY A 705 -46.64 48.87 24.13
CA GLY A 705 -45.35 48.21 24.04
C GLY A 705 -44.95 47.44 25.28
N TRP A 706 -43.83 46.74 25.17
CA TRP A 706 -43.20 46.04 26.26
C TRP A 706 -42.40 46.97 27.17
N VAL A 707 -42.36 46.66 28.46
CA VAL A 707 -41.34 47.18 29.38
C VAL A 707 -40.55 46.00 29.96
N LEU A 708 -39.27 45.91 29.62
CA LEU A 708 -38.39 44.87 30.15
C LEU A 708 -37.93 45.25 31.56
N ASN A 709 -38.46 44.58 32.58
CA ASN A 709 -38.14 44.87 33.98
C ASN A 709 -37.05 43.94 34.54
N LYS A 710 -36.42 44.35 35.64
CA LYS A 710 -35.33 43.64 36.33
C LYS A 710 -34.08 43.39 35.46
N ALA A 711 -33.86 44.20 34.43
CA ALA A 711 -32.68 44.11 33.58
C ALA A 711 -31.38 44.36 34.38
N ALA A 712 -30.25 43.88 33.86
CA ALA A 712 -28.96 44.09 34.49
C ALA A 712 -28.62 45.59 34.59
N TYR A 713 -28.15 46.02 35.77
CA TYR A 713 -27.63 47.36 35.95
C TYR A 713 -26.42 47.59 35.04
N GLN A 714 -26.47 48.63 34.20
CA GLN A 714 -25.36 48.99 33.33
C GLN A 714 -24.56 50.09 34.03
N SER A 715 -23.45 49.70 34.66
CA SER A 715 -22.49 50.67 35.19
C SER A 715 -21.97 51.54 34.04
N LYS A 716 -22.24 52.85 34.10
CA LYS A 716 -21.51 53.82 33.28
C LYS A 716 -20.05 53.72 33.73
N LYS A 717 -19.22 52.99 32.99
CA LYS A 717 -17.78 53.22 33.05
C LYS A 717 -17.59 54.68 32.65
N ARG A 718 -17.18 55.52 33.61
CA ARG A 718 -16.60 56.83 33.28
C ARG A 718 -15.45 56.52 32.30
N GLY A 719 -15.61 56.99 31.06
CA GLY A 719 -14.54 56.97 30.08
C GLY A 719 -13.34 57.74 30.59
#